data_AF-A0AAD9R4J3-F1
#
_entry.id   AF-A0AAD9R4J3-F1
#
_cell.length_a   1.000
_cell.length_b   1.000
_cell.length_c   1.000
_cell.angle_alpha   90.00
_cell.angle_beta   90.00
_cell.angle_gamma   90.00
#
_symmetry.space_group_name_H-M   'P 1'
#
loop_
_entity.id
_entity.type
_entity.pdbx_description
1 polymer ?
#
loop_
_entity_poly.entity_id
_entity_poly.type
_entity_poly.pdbx_seq_one_letter_code
_entity_poly.pdbx_strand_id
1 'polypeptide(L)'
;MAEPRACMLLTVFLFFVIDHEGVVLSTASDDLRAEFNMGGIKGSVVFSQPQTDGATTISVNLLGVNETLKWSIRQLPMIYDGNAALSCSASAIGELFDPKMAKIAPNYDSRCQNDNNTKFHACAVGDLSRMLGNITADTAKMNHTNQNLIIPTRGKNSIMGRTLVLHSGAAPKACALITPAHQMKTAVAVFRAPIAGFVYLRQVEDMQDTTIFVDLFFVNNADSQGDFTWRINQGLLDTDASDSTTYCKTLGELFNPVNSQGQNCNQEMHSNCPVGDLASKHGNVTVSVASARQSTTKAAFTDSNLPLSGANSVIGQSIVLFPVNDPRKPIACAKIVTLITQVTKANFMADVNDGVSGYFRFTQRSPFDPTLAEISVRGLQNIAGGYHVHVYPSPYYKTHLTASDSCQGFVAGNHWNPFDVDIKGSPANATGTDDEYEVGDLSGKYGSFLNLSVVTKSIVDYNLPMFGRNSIQGRSILIHKKEKNARWDQHISSEENMASPESSIFIEVNYPDPNASVSWQIDLNPVNDDATADINKRCASLKNDFNPYEVFVEVVIGRGISIYEKDMGQNRLACANIKPFSTLFMESSLEFVKQDPFSSYHFVDVVSKALGIPKWRLFNIRVDKAEVDKCQVVKFGIIGKVDQVAEVRTVFQDTLKSNPDAFGQYKPSNACEPVEPSSVVPSSVVPSSGGARGCFPAIFGLAIAAMMAKIFIVLFCM
;
A
#
# COMPACT_ATOMS: atom_id res chain seq x y z
N MET A 1 -49.20 -17.42 63.06
CA MET A 1 -48.53 -18.34 62.12
C MET A 1 -47.53 -17.52 61.32
N ALA A 2 -46.27 -18.00 61.31
CA ALA A 2 -45.13 -17.59 60.48
C ALA A 2 -44.59 -16.15 60.59
N GLU A 3 -43.29 -16.10 60.89
CA GLU A 3 -42.38 -14.96 61.14
C GLU A 3 -42.07 -14.09 59.91
N PRO A 4 -41.54 -12.86 60.11
CA PRO A 4 -40.90 -12.10 59.04
C PRO A 4 -39.41 -12.50 58.91
N ARG A 5 -38.99 -12.97 57.74
CA ARG A 5 -37.56 -13.16 57.44
C ARG A 5 -36.98 -11.90 56.80
N ALA A 6 -36.01 -11.32 57.51
CA ALA A 6 -35.08 -10.32 57.04
C ALA A 6 -34.28 -10.82 55.83
N CYS A 7 -34.01 -9.94 54.86
CA CYS A 7 -32.96 -10.15 53.87
C CYS A 7 -31.95 -9.00 53.95
N MET A 8 -30.72 -9.41 54.18
CA MET A 8 -29.50 -8.66 54.48
C MET A 8 -29.15 -7.67 53.36
N LEU A 9 -28.96 -6.39 53.70
CA LEU A 9 -28.13 -5.47 52.89
C LEU A 9 -26.67 -5.84 53.13
N LEU A 10 -26.01 -6.41 52.12
CA LEU A 10 -24.56 -6.60 52.14
C LEU A 10 -23.90 -5.30 51.66
N THR A 11 -23.56 -4.42 52.60
CA THR A 11 -22.76 -3.22 52.32
C THR A 11 -21.31 -3.66 52.10
N VAL A 12 -20.89 -3.83 50.85
CA VAL A 12 -19.48 -4.01 50.51
C VAL A 12 -18.82 -2.63 50.54
N PHE A 13 -18.06 -2.36 51.60
CA PHE A 13 -17.11 -1.26 51.64
C PHE A 13 -15.94 -1.59 50.68
N LEU A 14 -15.99 -1.07 49.46
CA LEU A 14 -14.79 -0.95 48.63
C LEU A 14 -14.00 0.27 49.12
N PHE A 15 -12.88 0.01 49.81
CA PHE A 15 -11.82 0.98 50.01
C PHE A 15 -11.25 1.35 48.64
N PHE A 16 -11.58 2.55 48.14
CA PHE A 16 -10.81 3.17 47.07
C PHE A 16 -9.48 3.67 47.66
N VAL A 17 -8.40 2.96 47.34
CA VAL A 17 -7.07 3.55 47.35
C VAL A 17 -7.04 4.54 46.18
N ILE A 18 -6.91 5.82 46.51
CA ILE A 18 -6.75 6.89 45.53
C ILE A 18 -5.34 6.78 44.97
N ASP A 19 -5.19 6.07 43.86
CA ASP A 19 -4.05 6.27 42.98
C ASP A 19 -4.32 7.48 42.08
N HIS A 20 -3.31 8.33 42.00
CA HIS A 20 -3.38 9.69 41.50
C HIS A 20 -3.24 9.72 39.97
N GLU A 21 -4.23 9.18 39.24
CA GLU A 21 -4.39 9.48 37.81
C GLU A 21 -5.86 9.69 37.47
N GLY A 22 -6.19 10.92 37.05
CA GLY A 22 -7.54 11.32 36.69
C GLY A 22 -8.01 10.60 35.43
N VAL A 23 -8.86 9.58 35.60
CA VAL A 23 -9.69 9.08 34.51
C VAL A 23 -10.82 10.08 34.31
N VAL A 24 -10.63 10.98 33.33
CA VAL A 24 -11.71 11.79 32.78
C VAL A 24 -12.63 10.83 32.01
N LEU A 25 -13.85 10.64 32.51
CA LEU A 25 -14.95 10.13 31.69
C LEU A 25 -15.22 11.17 30.59
N SER A 26 -14.60 11.02 29.41
CA SER A 26 -14.85 11.91 28.29
C SER A 26 -16.26 11.64 27.75
N THR A 27 -17.18 12.57 27.96
CA THR A 27 -18.30 12.74 27.03
C THR A 27 -17.69 12.97 25.66
N ALA A 28 -17.98 12.08 24.71
CA ALA A 28 -17.32 12.11 23.42
C ALA A 28 -17.55 13.47 22.74
N SER A 29 -16.46 14.14 22.38
CA SER A 29 -16.47 15.48 21.82
C SER A 29 -16.72 15.41 20.31
N ASP A 30 -17.61 16.24 19.78
CA ASP A 30 -17.83 16.42 18.33
C ASP A 30 -16.65 17.14 17.62
N ASP A 31 -15.49 17.22 18.29
CA ASP A 31 -14.31 17.90 17.80
C ASP A 31 -13.75 17.22 16.56
N LEU A 32 -13.29 18.05 15.63
CA LEU A 32 -12.51 17.60 14.49
C LEU A 32 -11.02 17.76 14.78
N ARG A 33 -10.23 16.80 14.34
CA ARG A 33 -8.81 16.71 14.61
C ARG A 33 -8.04 16.43 13.32
N ALA A 34 -6.95 17.16 13.15
CA ALA A 34 -5.92 16.91 12.14
C ALA A 34 -4.65 16.44 12.86
N GLU A 35 -4.35 15.15 12.78
CA GLU A 35 -3.18 14.53 13.42
C GLU A 35 -2.01 14.49 12.42
N PHE A 36 -0.91 15.16 12.77
CA PHE A 36 0.31 15.24 12.00
C PHE A 36 1.32 14.20 12.48
N ASN A 37 1.87 13.47 11.52
CA ASN A 37 3.08 12.66 11.64
C ASN A 37 3.77 12.66 10.27
N MET A 38 4.21 13.84 9.84
CA MET A 38 4.78 14.05 8.51
C MET A 38 5.77 15.21 8.49
N GLY A 39 6.85 15.09 7.72
CA GLY A 39 7.78 16.19 7.42
C GLY A 39 8.51 16.73 8.65
N GLY A 40 8.72 15.90 9.67
CA GLY A 40 9.32 16.25 10.95
C GLY A 40 8.35 16.90 11.95
N ILE A 41 7.07 17.04 11.60
CA ILE A 41 6.04 17.65 12.44
C ILE A 41 5.14 16.56 13.04
N LYS A 42 4.99 16.58 14.37
CA LYS A 42 4.12 15.66 15.13
C LYS A 42 3.09 16.42 15.94
N GLY A 43 1.95 15.79 16.24
CA GLY A 43 0.93 16.32 17.13
C GLY A 43 -0.37 16.65 16.40
N SER A 44 -1.17 17.55 16.94
CA SER A 44 -2.55 17.74 16.46
C SER A 44 -3.00 19.19 16.41
N VAL A 45 -3.87 19.50 15.45
CA VAL A 45 -4.72 20.68 15.49
C VAL A 45 -6.18 20.23 15.69
N VAL A 46 -6.84 20.78 16.72
CA VAL A 46 -8.21 20.40 17.09
C VAL A 46 -9.15 21.59 16.89
N PHE A 47 -10.29 21.35 16.26
CA PHE A 47 -11.37 22.30 16.01
C PHE A 47 -12.59 21.92 16.85
N SER A 48 -12.91 22.74 17.84
CA SER A 48 -14.03 22.55 18.76
C SER A 48 -15.11 23.59 18.51
N GLN A 49 -16.31 23.15 18.16
CA GLN A 49 -17.46 24.02 17.89
C GLN A 49 -18.70 23.52 18.64
N PRO A 50 -18.95 23.96 19.89
CA PRO A 50 -20.00 23.39 20.75
C PRO A 50 -21.44 23.58 20.25
N GLN A 51 -21.70 24.65 19.47
CA GLN A 51 -23.01 24.96 18.90
C GLN A 51 -22.95 24.88 17.38
N THR A 52 -24.01 24.40 16.75
CA THR A 52 -24.20 24.51 15.29
C THR A 52 -24.18 26.00 14.93
N ASP A 53 -23.18 26.42 14.15
CA ASP A 53 -22.87 27.82 13.79
C ASP A 53 -22.27 28.72 14.88
N GLY A 54 -21.90 28.15 16.02
CA GLY A 54 -21.20 28.86 17.09
C GLY A 54 -19.73 29.17 16.76
N ALA A 55 -19.10 29.94 17.65
CA ALA A 55 -17.66 30.19 17.58
C ALA A 55 -16.85 28.89 17.68
N THR A 56 -15.80 28.80 16.87
CA THR A 56 -14.86 27.67 16.85
C THR A 56 -13.62 28.02 17.67
N THR A 57 -13.22 27.11 18.57
CA THR A 57 -11.91 27.13 19.19
C THR A 57 -10.95 26.27 18.39
N ILE A 58 -9.77 26.79 18.06
CA ILE A 58 -8.71 26.03 17.38
C ILE A 58 -7.54 25.85 18.34
N SER A 59 -7.27 24.61 18.73
CA SER A 59 -6.15 24.25 19.61
C SER A 59 -5.02 23.65 18.79
N VAL A 60 -3.87 24.33 18.78
CA VAL A 60 -2.64 23.86 18.12
C VAL A 60 -1.76 23.20 19.17
N ASN A 61 -1.33 21.97 18.93
CA ASN A 61 -0.32 21.29 19.74
C ASN A 61 0.60 20.49 18.82
N LEU A 62 1.59 21.18 18.26
CA LEU A 62 2.56 20.66 17.31
C LEU A 62 3.96 20.65 17.92
N LEU A 63 4.71 19.61 17.58
CA LEU A 63 6.12 19.41 17.89
C LEU A 63 6.92 19.43 16.57
N GLY A 64 8.20 19.82 16.64
CA GLY A 64 9.08 19.87 15.47
C GLY A 64 8.96 21.15 14.63
N VAL A 65 8.17 22.14 15.07
CA VAL A 65 8.09 23.46 14.42
C VAL A 65 9.34 24.28 14.72
N ASN A 66 10.26 24.33 13.77
CA ASN A 66 11.54 25.06 13.84
C ASN A 66 11.62 26.24 12.86
N GLU A 67 10.54 26.50 12.13
CA GLU A 67 10.43 27.54 11.11
C GLU A 67 9.03 28.19 11.16
N THR A 68 8.84 29.26 10.38
CA THR A 68 7.51 29.89 10.25
C THR A 68 6.71 29.15 9.19
N LEU A 69 5.59 28.55 9.58
CA LEU A 69 4.75 27.74 8.73
C LEU A 69 3.45 28.45 8.39
N LYS A 70 3.15 28.57 7.10
CA LYS A 70 1.81 28.95 6.64
C LYS A 70 0.90 27.74 6.70
N TRP A 71 -0.29 27.91 7.22
CA TRP A 71 -1.29 26.86 7.38
C TRP A 71 -2.61 27.24 6.73
N SER A 72 -3.25 26.25 6.10
CA SER A 72 -4.49 26.42 5.36
C SER A 72 -5.26 25.10 5.23
N ILE A 73 -6.58 25.16 5.08
CA ILE A 73 -7.42 24.00 4.78
C ILE A 73 -7.64 23.90 3.25
N ARG A 74 -7.49 22.71 2.70
CA ARG A 74 -7.66 22.40 1.26
C ARG A 74 -8.91 21.57 1.02
N GLN A 75 -9.45 21.66 -0.19
CA GLN A 75 -10.78 21.15 -0.52
C GLN A 75 -10.89 19.61 -0.56
N LEU A 76 -9.82 18.88 -0.89
CA LEU A 76 -9.88 17.42 -1.03
C LEU A 76 -9.31 16.70 0.21
N PRO A 77 -9.81 15.49 0.53
CA PRO A 77 -9.18 14.64 1.52
C PRO A 77 -7.81 14.15 1.03
N MET A 78 -6.80 14.19 1.90
CA MET A 78 -5.53 13.54 1.63
C MET A 78 -5.65 12.02 1.78
N ILE A 79 -4.87 11.31 0.97
CA ILE A 79 -4.59 9.89 1.10
C ILE A 79 -3.11 9.76 1.45
N TYR A 80 -2.77 8.84 2.35
CA TYR A 80 -1.39 8.63 2.79
C TYR A 80 -0.58 7.88 1.72
N ASP A 81 -0.14 8.62 0.72
CA ASP A 81 0.58 8.15 -0.47
C ASP A 81 2.09 8.50 -0.40
N GLY A 82 2.63 8.68 0.81
CA GLY A 82 4.03 8.96 1.06
C GLY A 82 4.28 10.31 1.74
N ASN A 83 5.40 10.93 1.39
CA ASN A 83 5.85 12.20 1.97
C ASN A 83 4.98 13.41 1.56
N ALA A 84 5.27 14.56 2.15
CA ALA A 84 4.52 15.79 1.92
C ALA A 84 4.46 16.25 0.46
N ALA A 85 5.50 15.98 -0.34
CA ALA A 85 5.51 16.40 -1.74
C ALA A 85 4.45 15.67 -2.58
N LEU A 86 4.15 14.42 -2.23
CA LEU A 86 3.13 13.62 -2.90
C LEU A 86 1.76 13.86 -2.28
N SER A 87 1.66 13.70 -0.96
CA SER A 87 0.40 13.68 -0.22
C SER A 87 -0.22 15.07 -0.01
N CYS A 88 0.58 16.13 -0.04
CA CYS A 88 0.14 17.48 0.31
C CYS A 88 0.21 18.49 -0.85
N SER A 89 0.55 18.04 -2.06
CA SER A 89 0.58 18.89 -3.25
C SER A 89 -0.81 19.44 -3.59
N ALA A 90 -0.88 20.63 -4.17
CA ALA A 90 -2.16 21.20 -4.62
C ALA A 90 -2.88 20.29 -5.63
N SER A 91 -2.16 19.51 -6.43
CA SER A 91 -2.73 18.48 -7.30
C SER A 91 -3.38 17.31 -6.54
N ALA A 92 -2.88 16.97 -5.35
CA ALA A 92 -3.40 15.88 -4.53
C ALA A 92 -4.58 16.34 -3.66
N ILE A 93 -4.43 17.48 -2.97
CA ILE A 93 -5.39 17.95 -1.96
C ILE A 93 -6.26 19.12 -2.43
N GLY A 94 -6.07 19.57 -3.66
CA GLY A 94 -6.83 20.61 -4.32
C GLY A 94 -6.55 22.02 -3.82
N GLU A 95 -7.40 22.95 -4.25
CA GLU A 95 -7.28 24.37 -3.94
C GLU A 95 -7.64 24.69 -2.48
N LEU A 96 -7.43 25.96 -2.10
CA LEU A 96 -7.89 26.49 -0.82
C LEU A 96 -9.39 26.25 -0.64
N PHE A 97 -9.79 25.75 0.53
CA PHE A 97 -11.19 25.55 0.84
C PHE A 97 -11.91 26.90 1.06
N ASP A 98 -12.68 27.32 0.06
CA ASP A 98 -13.41 28.60 0.04
C ASP A 98 -14.89 28.41 -0.36
N PRO A 99 -15.70 27.72 0.48
CA PRO A 99 -17.08 27.39 0.13
C PRO A 99 -18.01 28.63 0.00
N LYS A 100 -17.57 29.79 0.48
CA LYS A 100 -18.31 31.07 0.39
C LYS A 100 -17.78 31.97 -0.72
N MET A 101 -16.82 31.50 -1.52
CA MET A 101 -16.16 32.25 -2.59
C MET A 101 -15.62 33.62 -2.14
N ALA A 102 -15.13 33.71 -0.90
CA ALA A 102 -14.65 34.95 -0.30
C ALA A 102 -13.52 35.59 -1.13
N LYS A 103 -12.69 34.77 -1.79
CA LYS A 103 -11.57 35.23 -2.63
C LYS A 103 -11.98 36.00 -3.88
N ILE A 104 -13.23 35.90 -4.32
CA ILE A 104 -13.73 36.66 -5.48
C ILE A 104 -13.86 38.16 -5.13
N ALA A 105 -13.94 38.50 -3.85
CA ALA A 105 -14.06 39.89 -3.41
C ALA A 105 -12.79 40.71 -3.80
N PRO A 106 -12.93 41.88 -4.47
CA PRO A 106 -11.78 42.70 -4.87
C PRO A 106 -10.92 43.20 -3.71
N ASN A 107 -11.50 43.28 -2.51
CA ASN A 107 -10.84 43.70 -1.28
C ASN A 107 -10.46 42.52 -0.36
N TYR A 108 -10.43 41.29 -0.89
CA TYR A 108 -10.03 40.11 -0.13
C TYR A 108 -8.68 40.33 0.53
N ASP A 109 -7.67 40.78 -0.22
CA ASP A 109 -6.32 40.91 0.30
C ASP A 109 -6.16 41.97 1.38
N SER A 110 -6.99 43.01 1.40
CA SER A 110 -6.94 44.08 2.41
C SER A 110 -7.82 43.80 3.62
N ARG A 111 -8.90 43.02 3.46
CA ARG A 111 -9.82 42.68 4.56
C ARG A 111 -9.51 41.36 5.24
N CYS A 112 -8.99 40.39 4.49
CA CYS A 112 -8.49 39.12 5.02
C CYS A 112 -7.01 39.29 5.38
N GLN A 113 -6.76 39.94 6.52
CA GLN A 113 -5.44 40.05 7.14
C GLN A 113 -5.55 39.90 8.66
N ASN A 114 -4.49 39.42 9.29
CA ASN A 114 -4.51 39.03 10.70
C ASN A 114 -4.68 40.22 11.66
N ASP A 115 -4.35 41.42 11.22
CA ASP A 115 -4.47 42.69 11.94
C ASP A 115 -5.81 43.40 11.67
N ASN A 116 -6.62 42.92 10.71
CA ASN A 116 -7.89 43.53 10.36
C ASN A 116 -9.04 43.00 11.24
N ASN A 117 -9.82 43.91 11.83
CA ASN A 117 -10.97 43.54 12.67
C ASN A 117 -12.09 42.80 11.93
N THR A 118 -12.13 42.86 10.59
CA THR A 118 -13.16 42.20 9.76
C THR A 118 -12.73 40.84 9.20
N LYS A 119 -11.51 40.38 9.51
CA LYS A 119 -10.90 39.17 8.93
C LYS A 119 -11.77 37.92 9.01
N PHE A 120 -12.45 37.68 10.13
CA PHE A 120 -13.27 36.48 10.32
C PHE A 120 -14.51 36.42 9.43
N HIS A 121 -14.95 37.56 8.88
CA HIS A 121 -16.04 37.62 7.92
C HIS A 121 -15.54 37.68 6.46
N ALA A 122 -14.32 38.19 6.25
CA ALA A 122 -13.77 38.44 4.92
C ALA A 122 -12.91 37.30 4.38
N CYS A 123 -12.29 36.50 5.24
CA CYS A 123 -11.42 35.41 4.83
C CYS A 123 -12.19 34.20 4.34
N ALA A 124 -11.58 33.47 3.39
CA ALA A 124 -12.01 32.13 3.04
C ALA A 124 -11.85 31.22 4.27
N VAL A 125 -12.75 30.25 4.44
CA VAL A 125 -12.76 29.32 5.59
C VAL A 125 -11.41 28.62 5.77
N GLY A 126 -10.74 28.28 4.66
CA GLY A 126 -9.44 27.62 4.69
C GLY A 126 -8.24 28.52 4.91
N ASP A 127 -8.35 29.85 4.90
CA ASP A 127 -7.20 30.78 4.96
C ASP A 127 -6.75 31.10 6.40
N LEU A 128 -6.36 30.06 7.13
CA LEU A 128 -6.04 30.16 8.55
C LEU A 128 -4.86 31.10 8.84
N SER A 129 -3.84 31.12 7.97
CA SER A 129 -2.68 32.01 8.13
C SER A 129 -3.07 33.48 8.11
N ARG A 130 -3.96 33.89 7.19
CA ARG A 130 -4.44 35.27 7.14
C ARG A 130 -5.40 35.59 8.27
N MET A 131 -6.19 34.62 8.73
CA MET A 131 -7.10 34.84 9.87
C MET A 131 -6.37 34.93 11.22
N LEU A 132 -5.39 34.06 11.45
CA LEU A 132 -4.84 33.77 12.77
C LEU A 132 -3.34 34.05 12.90
N GLY A 133 -2.66 34.36 11.80
CA GLY A 133 -1.20 34.41 11.73
C GLY A 133 -0.58 33.06 11.42
N ASN A 134 0.73 33.04 11.14
CA ASN A 134 1.47 31.82 10.84
C ASN A 134 1.77 31.02 12.13
N ILE A 135 2.05 29.72 11.96
CA ILE A 135 2.54 28.88 13.06
C ILE A 135 4.05 29.09 13.20
N THR A 136 4.51 29.37 14.41
CA THR A 136 5.91 29.50 14.81
C THR A 136 6.17 28.61 16.03
N ALA A 137 7.43 28.53 16.49
CA ALA A 137 7.75 27.81 17.72
C ALA A 137 6.92 28.28 18.94
N ASP A 138 6.60 29.58 19.00
CA ASP A 138 5.81 30.17 20.09
C ASP A 138 4.32 29.82 19.97
N THR A 139 3.79 29.80 18.74
CA THR A 139 2.34 29.58 18.50
C THR A 139 1.97 28.11 18.28
N ALA A 140 2.96 27.21 18.16
CA ALA A 140 2.76 25.77 17.97
C ALA A 140 2.04 25.05 19.12
N LYS A 141 1.83 25.70 20.27
CA LYS A 141 1.08 25.18 21.43
C LYS A 141 -0.05 26.10 21.90
N MET A 142 -0.52 26.99 21.03
CA MET A 142 -1.52 28.01 21.38
C MET A 142 -2.95 27.58 21.03
N ASN A 143 -3.89 28.11 21.81
CA ASN A 143 -5.31 28.06 21.52
C ASN A 143 -5.76 29.40 20.90
N HIS A 144 -6.47 29.33 19.79
CA HIS A 144 -7.12 30.46 19.15
C HIS A 144 -8.61 30.46 19.48
N THR A 145 -9.05 31.51 20.19
CA THR A 145 -10.45 31.70 20.57
C THR A 145 -10.92 33.10 20.20
N ASN A 146 -12.03 33.21 19.48
CA ASN A 146 -12.71 34.48 19.20
C ASN A 146 -14.19 34.22 18.93
N GLN A 147 -15.08 35.08 19.41
CA GLN A 147 -16.53 34.93 19.20
C GLN A 147 -16.95 35.00 17.72
N ASN A 148 -16.16 35.68 16.88
CA ASN A 148 -16.42 35.80 15.45
C ASN A 148 -15.70 34.73 14.60
N LEU A 149 -14.81 33.93 15.20
CA LEU A 149 -14.10 32.87 14.47
C LEU A 149 -15.07 31.71 14.27
N ILE A 150 -15.50 31.48 13.03
CA ILE A 150 -16.41 30.39 12.68
C ILE A 150 -15.76 29.53 11.60
N ILE A 151 -15.28 28.35 12.00
CA ILE A 151 -14.83 27.29 11.10
C ILE A 151 -15.85 26.16 11.21
N PRO A 152 -16.73 25.96 10.21
CA PRO A 152 -17.82 25.01 10.30
C PRO A 152 -17.31 23.58 10.46
N THR A 153 -17.77 22.89 11.50
CA THR A 153 -17.47 21.46 11.75
C THR A 153 -18.58 20.53 11.27
N ARG A 154 -19.73 21.09 10.90
CA ARG A 154 -20.94 20.40 10.46
C ARG A 154 -21.62 21.16 9.32
N GLY A 155 -22.58 20.50 8.68
CA GLY A 155 -23.29 20.98 7.51
C GLY A 155 -22.44 20.96 6.25
N LYS A 156 -23.03 21.43 5.15
CA LYS A 156 -22.42 21.39 3.81
C LYS A 156 -21.05 22.06 3.68
N ASN A 157 -20.77 23.06 4.51
CA ASN A 157 -19.52 23.82 4.51
C ASN A 157 -18.50 23.27 5.53
N SER A 158 -18.79 22.11 6.12
CA SER A 158 -17.93 21.47 7.11
C SER A 158 -16.53 21.23 6.57
N ILE A 159 -15.53 21.43 7.44
CA ILE A 159 -14.14 21.04 7.19
C ILE A 159 -13.88 19.54 7.42
N MET A 160 -14.87 18.77 7.86
CA MET A 160 -14.74 17.32 8.02
C MET A 160 -14.41 16.65 6.68
N GLY A 161 -13.39 15.79 6.66
CA GLY A 161 -12.91 15.14 5.44
C GLY A 161 -12.14 16.08 4.50
N ARG A 162 -11.73 17.27 4.96
CA ARG A 162 -10.83 18.18 4.27
C ARG A 162 -9.41 18.03 4.81
N THR A 163 -8.42 18.64 4.15
CA THR A 163 -7.01 18.50 4.55
C THR A 163 -6.47 19.78 5.14
N LEU A 164 -5.88 19.72 6.33
CA LEU A 164 -5.06 20.80 6.87
C LEU A 164 -3.62 20.63 6.38
N VAL A 165 -3.03 21.66 5.79
CA VAL A 165 -1.64 21.63 5.29
C VAL A 165 -0.82 22.77 5.89
N LEU A 166 0.44 22.46 6.20
CA LEU A 166 1.48 23.36 6.66
C LEU A 166 2.49 23.53 5.51
N HIS A 167 2.90 24.77 5.23
CA HIS A 167 3.85 25.11 4.18
C HIS A 167 5.07 25.81 4.76
N SER A 168 6.24 25.36 4.31
CA SER A 168 7.51 26.08 4.44
C SER A 168 7.71 26.93 3.19
N GLY A 169 7.58 28.25 3.32
CA GLY A 169 7.56 29.15 2.16
C GLY A 169 6.38 28.84 1.22
N ALA A 170 6.69 28.33 0.02
CA ALA A 170 5.70 27.88 -0.97
C ALA A 170 5.53 26.36 -1.02
N ALA A 171 6.45 25.59 -0.41
CA ALA A 171 6.44 24.13 -0.46
C ALA A 171 5.58 23.56 0.67
N PRO A 172 4.76 22.53 0.41
CA PRO A 172 4.08 21.82 1.48
C PRO A 172 5.11 21.09 2.35
N LYS A 173 5.02 21.27 3.67
CA LYS A 173 5.89 20.67 4.67
C LYS A 173 5.26 19.45 5.33
N ALA A 174 3.97 19.53 5.64
CA ALA A 174 3.19 18.43 6.23
C ALA A 174 1.70 18.65 6.00
N CYS A 175 0.91 17.60 5.96
CA CYS A 175 -0.55 17.69 5.94
C CYS A 175 -1.20 16.57 6.75
N ALA A 176 -2.44 16.80 7.16
CA ALA A 176 -3.25 15.87 7.92
C ALA A 176 -4.72 15.97 7.52
N LEU A 177 -5.40 14.82 7.45
CA LEU A 177 -6.83 14.75 7.20
C LEU A 177 -7.60 15.21 8.46
N ILE A 178 -8.58 16.08 8.28
CA ILE A 178 -9.44 16.58 9.36
C ILE A 178 -10.58 15.57 9.56
N THR A 179 -10.59 14.88 10.69
CA THR A 179 -11.55 13.81 10.99
C THR A 179 -12.09 13.94 12.41
N PRO A 180 -13.30 13.44 12.70
CA PRO A 180 -13.79 13.36 14.08
C PRO A 180 -13.00 12.34 14.89
N ALA A 181 -13.04 12.46 16.22
CA ALA A 181 -12.48 11.43 17.11
C ALA A 181 -13.22 10.07 16.97
N HIS A 182 -14.50 10.13 16.62
CA HIS A 182 -15.31 8.95 16.35
C HIS A 182 -14.92 8.27 15.04
N GLN A 183 -14.97 6.94 15.06
CA GLN A 183 -14.74 6.15 13.86
C GLN A 183 -15.82 6.42 12.81
N MET A 184 -15.38 6.64 11.57
CA MET A 184 -16.26 6.78 10.42
C MET A 184 -16.48 5.43 9.74
N LYS A 185 -17.73 5.11 9.42
CA LYS A 185 -18.08 4.08 8.45
C LYS A 185 -17.73 4.56 7.06
N THR A 186 -17.09 3.72 6.26
CA THR A 186 -16.72 4.03 4.87
C THR A 186 -17.47 3.11 3.92
N ALA A 187 -18.09 3.70 2.90
CA ALA A 187 -18.65 3.01 1.75
C ALA A 187 -17.95 3.49 0.48
N VAL A 188 -17.96 2.67 -0.56
CA VAL A 188 -17.32 2.96 -1.85
C VAL A 188 -18.20 2.49 -3.00
N ALA A 189 -18.23 3.28 -4.08
CA ALA A 189 -18.73 2.87 -5.38
C ALA A 189 -17.56 2.87 -6.39
N VAL A 190 -17.29 1.71 -6.97
CA VAL A 190 -16.16 1.50 -7.90
C VAL A 190 -16.66 1.50 -9.33
N PHE A 191 -16.26 2.51 -10.10
CA PHE A 191 -16.59 2.66 -11.52
C PHE A 191 -15.57 1.92 -12.39
N ARG A 192 -16.01 1.33 -13.51
CA ARG A 192 -15.21 0.42 -14.35
C ARG A 192 -14.91 0.98 -15.74
N ALA A 193 -15.94 1.22 -16.53
CA ALA A 193 -15.85 1.73 -17.90
C ALA A 193 -17.21 2.27 -18.36
N PRO A 194 -17.26 3.21 -19.32
CA PRO A 194 -16.12 3.95 -19.91
C PRO A 194 -15.51 4.98 -18.95
N ILE A 195 -16.19 5.24 -17.83
CA ILE A 195 -15.67 6.03 -16.70
C ILE A 195 -15.24 5.05 -15.61
N ALA A 196 -14.02 5.21 -15.12
CA ALA A 196 -13.43 4.45 -14.02
C ALA A 196 -13.13 5.34 -12.82
N GLY A 197 -12.82 4.70 -11.69
CA GLY A 197 -12.40 5.38 -10.46
C GLY A 197 -13.35 5.10 -9.30
N PHE A 198 -13.35 6.00 -8.32
CA PHE A 198 -13.98 5.76 -7.03
C PHE A 198 -14.85 6.93 -6.59
N VAL A 199 -15.98 6.59 -5.97
CA VAL A 199 -16.72 7.52 -5.11
C VAL A 199 -16.73 6.94 -3.70
N TYR A 200 -16.06 7.62 -2.77
CA TYR A 200 -16.06 7.24 -1.36
C TYR A 200 -17.10 8.06 -0.59
N LEU A 201 -17.82 7.40 0.32
CA LEU A 201 -18.75 8.02 1.24
C LEU A 201 -18.35 7.67 2.66
N ARG A 202 -18.18 8.65 3.54
CA ARG A 202 -17.80 8.42 4.94
C ARG A 202 -18.71 9.18 5.89
N GLN A 203 -19.19 8.49 6.92
CA GLN A 203 -20.11 9.03 7.92
C GLN A 203 -19.78 8.43 9.29
N VAL A 204 -19.83 9.23 10.36
CA VAL A 204 -19.87 8.69 11.72
C VAL A 204 -21.29 8.21 11.99
N GLU A 205 -21.41 7.01 12.55
CA GLU A 205 -22.72 6.45 12.91
C GLU A 205 -23.52 7.43 13.78
N ASP A 206 -24.82 7.56 13.51
CA ASP A 206 -25.76 8.49 14.15
C ASP A 206 -25.49 10.00 13.95
N MET A 207 -24.43 10.40 13.23
CA MET A 207 -24.27 11.76 12.72
C MET A 207 -24.93 11.93 11.36
N GLN A 208 -25.46 13.13 11.08
CA GLN A 208 -26.21 13.39 9.84
C GLN A 208 -25.33 13.62 8.61
N ASP A 209 -24.12 14.16 8.79
CA ASP A 209 -23.26 14.55 7.67
C ASP A 209 -22.46 13.37 7.11
N THR A 210 -22.55 13.17 5.80
CA THR A 210 -21.74 12.24 5.02
C THR A 210 -20.78 13.02 4.13
N THR A 211 -19.48 12.78 4.32
CA THR A 211 -18.45 13.28 3.41
C THR A 211 -18.41 12.41 2.15
N ILE A 212 -18.32 13.04 0.99
CA ILE A 212 -18.25 12.37 -0.31
C ILE A 212 -16.94 12.79 -0.99
N PHE A 213 -16.19 11.84 -1.52
CA PHE A 213 -15.01 12.10 -2.34
C PHE A 213 -15.13 11.39 -3.68
N VAL A 214 -14.94 12.14 -4.76
CA VAL A 214 -15.11 11.69 -6.14
C VAL A 214 -13.76 11.78 -6.86
N ASP A 215 -13.27 10.65 -7.33
CA ASP A 215 -12.10 10.55 -8.21
C ASP A 215 -12.46 9.66 -9.41
N LEU A 216 -13.06 10.29 -10.42
CA LEU A 216 -13.55 9.62 -11.62
C LEU A 216 -12.84 10.15 -12.86
N PHE A 217 -12.51 9.24 -13.78
CA PHE A 217 -11.79 9.56 -15.01
C PHE A 217 -12.22 8.69 -16.19
N PHE A 218 -12.05 9.18 -17.41
CA PHE A 218 -12.25 8.38 -18.62
C PHE A 218 -11.14 7.35 -18.81
N VAL A 219 -11.50 6.12 -19.17
CA VAL A 219 -10.55 5.03 -19.45
C VAL A 219 -9.94 5.15 -20.86
N ASN A 220 -10.72 5.66 -21.82
CA ASN A 220 -10.31 5.80 -23.21
C ASN A 220 -10.24 7.29 -23.58
N ASN A 221 -9.16 7.71 -24.25
CA ASN A 221 -8.89 9.12 -24.63
C ASN A 221 -9.83 9.68 -25.73
N ALA A 222 -10.94 9.01 -26.03
CA ALA A 222 -11.91 9.48 -27.03
C ALA A 222 -12.62 10.76 -26.57
N ASP A 223 -12.89 10.88 -25.27
CA ASP A 223 -13.41 12.07 -24.62
C ASP A 223 -12.31 12.69 -23.75
N SER A 224 -12.10 14.01 -23.87
CA SER A 224 -11.07 14.72 -23.11
C SER A 224 -11.56 15.21 -21.74
N GLN A 225 -12.85 15.56 -21.64
CA GLN A 225 -13.53 16.00 -20.42
C GLN A 225 -15.05 16.05 -20.66
N GLY A 226 -15.86 15.80 -19.64
CA GLY A 226 -17.32 15.91 -19.71
C GLY A 226 -17.97 16.16 -18.34
N ASP A 227 -19.13 16.81 -18.35
CA ASP A 227 -19.95 17.04 -17.17
C ASP A 227 -21.10 16.03 -17.11
N PHE A 228 -21.36 15.54 -15.90
CA PHE A 228 -22.33 14.50 -15.64
C PHE A 228 -23.31 14.89 -14.53
N THR A 229 -24.59 14.75 -14.83
CA THR A 229 -25.63 14.71 -13.81
C THR A 229 -25.55 13.35 -13.13
N TRP A 230 -25.50 13.35 -11.80
CA TRP A 230 -25.27 12.16 -10.99
C TRP A 230 -26.35 12.01 -9.93
N ARG A 231 -26.78 10.77 -9.72
CA ARG A 231 -27.83 10.42 -8.77
C ARG A 231 -27.65 8.99 -8.25
N ILE A 232 -28.33 8.65 -7.17
CA ILE A 232 -28.40 7.29 -6.63
C ILE A 232 -29.75 6.69 -7.00
N ASN A 233 -29.72 5.56 -7.70
CA ASN A 233 -30.91 4.81 -8.08
C ASN A 233 -31.01 3.49 -7.31
N GLN A 234 -32.25 2.99 -7.21
CA GLN A 234 -32.56 1.68 -6.67
C GLN A 234 -32.03 0.56 -7.56
N GLY A 235 -31.77 -0.61 -6.98
CA GLY A 235 -31.64 -1.86 -7.73
C GLY A 235 -30.28 -2.55 -7.62
N LEU A 236 -30.28 -3.83 -8.03
CA LEU A 236 -29.10 -4.67 -8.10
C LEU A 236 -28.48 -4.51 -9.49
N LEU A 237 -27.19 -4.22 -9.52
CA LEU A 237 -26.42 -4.28 -10.77
C LEU A 237 -26.32 -5.75 -11.19
N ASP A 238 -26.60 -6.01 -12.47
CA ASP A 238 -26.35 -7.31 -13.08
C ASP A 238 -24.83 -7.51 -13.13
N THR A 239 -24.33 -8.48 -12.35
CA THR A 239 -22.89 -8.74 -12.20
C THR A 239 -22.27 -9.36 -13.46
N ASP A 240 -23.10 -9.85 -14.39
CA ASP A 240 -22.67 -10.66 -15.53
C ASP A 240 -22.69 -9.87 -16.85
N ALA A 241 -22.96 -8.55 -16.79
CA ALA A 241 -23.09 -7.72 -17.98
C ALA A 241 -21.73 -7.22 -18.51
N SER A 242 -21.23 -7.90 -19.53
CA SER A 242 -19.99 -7.58 -20.28
C SER A 242 -20.01 -6.25 -21.06
N ASP A 243 -21.11 -5.51 -20.99
CA ASP A 243 -21.36 -4.26 -21.71
C ASP A 243 -21.86 -3.19 -20.73
N SER A 244 -21.05 -2.15 -20.52
CA SER A 244 -21.37 -1.02 -19.62
C SER A 244 -22.67 -0.30 -20.01
N THR A 245 -23.02 -0.32 -21.31
CA THR A 245 -24.27 0.27 -21.79
C THR A 245 -25.48 -0.57 -21.43
N THR A 246 -25.31 -1.83 -21.04
CA THR A 246 -26.38 -2.74 -20.60
C THR A 246 -26.38 -2.91 -19.08
N TYR A 247 -25.20 -2.82 -18.44
CA TYR A 247 -24.99 -2.86 -17.00
C TYR A 247 -25.82 -1.84 -16.21
N CYS A 248 -26.00 -0.62 -16.74
CA CYS A 248 -26.79 0.43 -16.09
C CYS A 248 -28.27 0.47 -16.50
N LYS A 249 -28.72 -0.42 -17.42
CA LYS A 249 -30.11 -0.39 -17.95
C LYS A 249 -31.13 -0.99 -17.01
N THR A 250 -30.72 -1.86 -16.09
CA THR A 250 -31.61 -2.58 -15.16
C THR A 250 -31.82 -1.85 -13.84
N LEU A 251 -31.23 -0.66 -13.68
CA LEU A 251 -31.37 0.15 -12.49
C LEU A 251 -32.80 0.70 -12.38
N GLY A 252 -33.33 0.67 -11.16
CA GLY A 252 -34.63 1.22 -10.82
C GLY A 252 -34.63 2.75 -10.78
N GLU A 253 -35.68 3.29 -10.17
CA GLU A 253 -35.90 4.73 -10.05
C GLU A 253 -34.95 5.40 -9.04
N LEU A 254 -34.99 6.74 -9.00
CA LEU A 254 -34.27 7.54 -8.02
C LEU A 254 -34.53 7.04 -6.60
N PHE A 255 -33.47 6.83 -5.81
CA PHE A 255 -33.59 6.39 -4.43
C PHE A 255 -34.18 7.49 -3.55
N ASN A 256 -35.45 7.32 -3.16
CA ASN A 256 -36.22 8.27 -2.35
C ASN A 256 -37.00 7.56 -1.24
N PRO A 257 -36.32 6.97 -0.23
CA PRO A 257 -36.97 6.11 0.78
C PRO A 257 -37.97 6.85 1.68
N VAL A 258 -37.87 8.17 1.76
CA VAL A 258 -38.78 9.03 2.56
C VAL A 258 -39.85 9.73 1.70
N ASN A 259 -39.97 9.37 0.41
CA ASN A 259 -40.93 9.97 -0.53
C ASN A 259 -40.92 11.51 -0.53
N SER A 260 -39.73 12.11 -0.42
CA SER A 260 -39.58 13.56 -0.50
C SER A 260 -40.12 14.07 -1.85
N GLN A 261 -40.86 15.16 -1.81
CA GLN A 261 -41.43 15.81 -3.00
C GLN A 261 -40.45 16.79 -3.66
N GLY A 262 -39.23 16.95 -3.12
CA GLY A 262 -38.21 17.85 -3.68
C GLY A 262 -38.56 19.35 -3.60
N GLN A 263 -39.59 19.73 -2.85
CA GLN A 263 -39.97 21.13 -2.69
C GLN A 263 -38.85 21.90 -1.97
N ASN A 264 -38.35 22.96 -2.58
CA ASN A 264 -37.18 23.72 -2.10
C ASN A 264 -35.93 22.86 -1.89
N CYS A 265 -35.77 21.78 -2.67
CA CYS A 265 -34.49 21.07 -2.78
C CYS A 265 -33.47 21.97 -3.49
N ASN A 266 -32.31 22.16 -2.86
CA ASN A 266 -31.19 22.94 -3.41
C ASN A 266 -29.91 22.64 -2.61
N GLN A 267 -28.81 23.29 -2.99
CA GLN A 267 -27.48 23.16 -2.38
C GLN A 267 -27.35 23.73 -0.96
N GLU A 268 -28.40 24.35 -0.40
CA GLU A 268 -28.46 24.80 1.00
C GLU A 268 -29.29 23.82 1.85
N MET A 269 -30.38 23.30 1.27
CA MET A 269 -31.43 22.56 1.96
C MET A 269 -31.44 21.09 1.53
N HIS A 270 -30.37 20.37 1.85
CA HIS A 270 -30.22 18.95 1.47
C HIS A 270 -31.34 18.05 2.01
N SER A 271 -31.89 18.36 3.18
CA SER A 271 -33.00 17.62 3.81
C SER A 271 -34.30 17.68 3.00
N ASN A 272 -34.49 18.69 2.15
CA ASN A 272 -35.64 18.80 1.26
C ASN A 272 -35.48 17.98 -0.02
N CYS A 273 -34.28 17.52 -0.32
CA CYS A 273 -34.01 16.73 -1.53
C CYS A 273 -34.36 15.26 -1.32
N PRO A 274 -34.79 14.54 -2.39
CA PRO A 274 -34.71 13.09 -2.40
C PRO A 274 -33.29 12.64 -2.02
N VAL A 275 -33.17 11.58 -1.20
CA VAL A 275 -31.88 11.11 -0.66
C VAL A 275 -30.85 10.88 -1.79
N GLY A 276 -31.29 10.26 -2.89
CA GLY A 276 -30.43 9.97 -4.03
C GLY A 276 -30.20 11.12 -5.02
N ASP A 277 -30.78 12.30 -4.84
CA ASP A 277 -30.61 13.43 -5.76
C ASP A 277 -29.31 14.21 -5.46
N LEU A 278 -28.19 13.67 -5.93
CA LEU A 278 -26.86 14.25 -5.68
C LEU A 278 -26.63 15.52 -6.51
N ALA A 279 -27.12 15.58 -7.74
CA ALA A 279 -26.94 16.74 -8.61
C ALA A 279 -27.63 18.01 -8.07
N SER A 280 -28.86 17.90 -7.55
CA SER A 280 -29.53 19.07 -6.95
C SER A 280 -28.85 19.55 -5.66
N LYS A 281 -28.24 18.63 -4.89
CA LYS A 281 -27.52 18.94 -3.65
C LYS A 281 -26.13 19.52 -3.89
N HIS A 282 -25.40 19.02 -4.89
CA HIS A 282 -23.97 19.28 -5.03
C HIS A 282 -23.55 19.88 -6.38
N GLY A 283 -24.48 19.99 -7.33
CA GLY A 283 -24.17 20.31 -8.73
C GLY A 283 -23.71 19.07 -9.52
N ASN A 284 -23.38 19.25 -10.79
CA ASN A 284 -22.85 18.18 -11.63
C ASN A 284 -21.40 17.82 -11.23
N VAL A 285 -20.97 16.61 -11.57
CA VAL A 285 -19.57 16.20 -11.46
C VAL A 285 -18.90 16.28 -12.83
N THR A 286 -17.70 16.84 -12.86
CA THR A 286 -16.84 16.85 -14.04
C THR A 286 -15.94 15.62 -14.00
N VAL A 287 -15.76 14.97 -15.15
CA VAL A 287 -14.85 13.85 -15.34
C VAL A 287 -13.86 14.22 -16.44
N SER A 288 -12.57 14.02 -16.20
CA SER A 288 -11.49 14.28 -17.15
C SER A 288 -10.69 13.01 -17.44
N VAL A 289 -9.80 13.06 -18.44
CA VAL A 289 -8.83 11.98 -18.68
C VAL A 289 -7.88 11.81 -17.47
N ALA A 290 -7.42 10.58 -17.27
CA ALA A 290 -6.52 10.28 -16.18
C ALA A 290 -5.12 10.84 -16.44
N SER A 291 -4.62 11.73 -15.58
CA SER A 291 -3.20 12.06 -15.51
C SER A 291 -2.56 11.20 -14.42
N ALA A 292 -1.62 10.32 -14.77
CA ALA A 292 -1.03 9.36 -13.82
C ALA A 292 -2.08 8.50 -13.07
N ARG A 293 -3.16 8.08 -13.76
CA ARG A 293 -4.27 7.24 -13.24
C ARG A 293 -5.14 7.90 -12.16
N GLN A 294 -5.08 9.23 -12.08
CA GLN A 294 -5.89 10.04 -11.19
C GLN A 294 -6.60 11.11 -12.00
N SER A 295 -7.84 11.42 -11.62
CA SER A 295 -8.58 12.52 -12.24
C SER A 295 -7.98 13.88 -11.87
N THR A 296 -7.92 14.80 -12.82
CA THR A 296 -7.64 16.23 -12.55
C THR A 296 -8.87 16.97 -12.06
N THR A 297 -10.04 16.34 -12.09
CA THR A 297 -11.36 16.93 -11.77
C THR A 297 -11.96 16.33 -10.50
N LYS A 298 -11.10 15.90 -9.56
CA LYS A 298 -11.51 15.41 -8.23
C LYS A 298 -12.41 16.42 -7.53
N ALA A 299 -13.41 15.91 -6.81
CA ALA A 299 -14.33 16.73 -6.05
C ALA A 299 -14.58 16.13 -4.66
N ALA A 300 -14.90 16.98 -3.69
CA ALA A 300 -15.28 16.57 -2.36
C ALA A 300 -16.47 17.39 -1.86
N PHE A 301 -17.43 16.71 -1.25
CA PHE A 301 -18.70 17.29 -0.80
C PHE A 301 -19.03 16.87 0.63
N THR A 302 -19.99 17.55 1.24
CA THR A 302 -20.58 17.17 2.53
C THR A 302 -22.09 17.20 2.39
N ASP A 303 -22.74 16.05 2.63
CA ASP A 303 -24.16 15.84 2.45
C ASP A 303 -24.84 15.53 3.78
N SER A 304 -25.77 16.40 4.19
CA SER A 304 -26.51 16.28 5.45
C SER A 304 -27.77 15.41 5.33
N ASN A 305 -28.02 14.80 4.17
CA ASN A 305 -29.16 13.93 3.90
C ASN A 305 -28.74 12.76 2.98
N LEU A 306 -27.74 12.00 3.42
CA LEU A 306 -27.20 10.84 2.70
C LEU A 306 -26.76 9.71 3.66
N PRO A 307 -27.67 9.11 4.43
CA PRO A 307 -27.31 8.15 5.46
C PRO A 307 -26.62 6.89 4.92
N LEU A 308 -25.60 6.41 5.64
CA LEU A 308 -24.89 5.14 5.39
C LEU A 308 -25.35 4.00 6.33
N SER A 309 -26.24 4.29 7.28
CA SER A 309 -26.82 3.34 8.24
C SER A 309 -28.34 3.53 8.35
N GLY A 310 -29.02 2.57 8.98
CA GLY A 310 -30.47 2.58 9.17
C GLY A 310 -31.28 2.24 7.91
N ALA A 311 -32.61 2.34 8.02
CA ALA A 311 -33.56 1.92 6.98
C ALA A 311 -33.47 2.75 5.69
N ASN A 312 -32.95 3.98 5.77
CA ASN A 312 -32.81 4.89 4.64
C ASN A 312 -31.41 4.83 4.00
N SER A 313 -30.56 3.88 4.40
CA SER A 313 -29.18 3.80 3.95
C SER A 313 -29.05 3.70 2.42
N VAL A 314 -28.08 4.43 1.86
CA VAL A 314 -27.72 4.33 0.44
C VAL A 314 -26.82 3.13 0.12
N ILE A 315 -26.33 2.41 1.13
CA ILE A 315 -25.54 1.20 0.91
C ILE A 315 -26.43 0.13 0.26
N GLY A 316 -25.90 -0.51 -0.78
CA GLY A 316 -26.62 -1.47 -1.63
C GLY A 316 -27.29 -0.85 -2.85
N GLN A 317 -27.46 0.49 -2.87
CA GLN A 317 -27.95 1.24 -4.03
C GLN A 317 -26.82 1.55 -5.01
N SER A 318 -27.12 2.21 -6.13
CA SER A 318 -26.13 2.47 -7.19
C SER A 318 -26.05 3.94 -7.57
N ILE A 319 -24.83 4.49 -7.62
CA ILE A 319 -24.56 5.81 -8.22
C ILE A 319 -24.61 5.66 -9.74
N VAL A 320 -25.26 6.59 -10.41
CA VAL A 320 -25.46 6.59 -11.87
C VAL A 320 -25.08 7.95 -12.44
N LEU A 321 -24.32 7.93 -13.53
CA LEU A 321 -23.87 9.10 -14.27
C LEU A 321 -24.63 9.21 -15.58
N PHE A 322 -25.18 10.40 -15.83
CA PHE A 322 -25.86 10.76 -17.07
C PHE A 322 -25.11 11.92 -17.70
N PRO A 323 -24.72 11.84 -18.99
CA PRO A 323 -24.19 12.99 -19.71
C PRO A 323 -25.19 14.16 -19.62
N VAL A 324 -24.72 15.38 -19.36
CA VAL A 324 -25.61 16.56 -19.25
C VAL A 324 -26.42 16.79 -20.53
N ASN A 325 -25.84 16.44 -21.70
CA ASN A 325 -26.48 16.54 -23.00
C ASN A 325 -27.43 15.37 -23.33
N ASP A 326 -27.38 14.26 -22.59
CA ASP A 326 -28.29 13.12 -22.74
C ASP A 326 -28.71 12.57 -21.35
N PRO A 327 -29.54 13.32 -20.60
CA PRO A 327 -29.87 13.01 -19.21
C PRO A 327 -30.76 11.77 -19.04
N ARG A 328 -31.18 11.13 -20.14
CA ARG A 328 -32.05 9.93 -20.12
C ARG A 328 -31.26 8.65 -20.25
N LYS A 329 -30.03 8.71 -20.75
CA LYS A 329 -29.20 7.53 -21.01
C LYS A 329 -28.00 7.50 -20.06
N PRO A 330 -27.96 6.55 -19.11
CA PRO A 330 -26.81 6.45 -18.22
C PRO A 330 -25.56 6.01 -19.01
N ILE A 331 -24.42 6.63 -18.71
CA ILE A 331 -23.13 6.27 -19.33
C ILE A 331 -22.34 5.30 -18.46
N ALA A 332 -22.46 5.42 -17.13
CA ALA A 332 -21.74 4.61 -16.17
C ALA A 332 -22.49 4.58 -14.84
N CYS A 333 -22.30 3.52 -14.07
CA CYS A 333 -22.89 3.35 -12.77
C CYS A 333 -22.02 2.44 -11.90
N ALA A 334 -22.21 2.49 -10.58
CA ALA A 334 -21.50 1.65 -9.63
C ALA A 334 -22.30 1.45 -8.34
N LYS A 335 -22.26 0.23 -7.79
CA LYS A 335 -22.95 -0.11 -6.55
C LYS A 335 -22.18 0.46 -5.36
N ILE A 336 -22.90 1.06 -4.42
CA ILE A 336 -22.37 1.52 -3.15
C ILE A 336 -22.29 0.31 -2.22
N VAL A 337 -21.08 -0.06 -1.82
CA VAL A 337 -20.83 -1.17 -0.90
C VAL A 337 -20.07 -0.67 0.33
N THR A 338 -20.23 -1.35 1.46
CA THR A 338 -19.39 -1.05 2.63
C THR A 338 -17.95 -1.40 2.29
N LEU A 339 -17.02 -0.47 2.52
CA LEU A 339 -15.60 -0.76 2.36
C LEU A 339 -15.15 -1.65 3.51
N ILE A 340 -14.55 -2.78 3.16
CA ILE A 340 -14.04 -3.73 4.15
C ILE A 340 -12.74 -3.19 4.74
N THR A 341 -12.63 -3.26 6.06
CA THR A 341 -11.38 -2.99 6.76
C THR A 341 -10.33 -4.03 6.37
N GLN A 342 -9.18 -3.57 5.90
CA GLN A 342 -8.08 -4.45 5.54
C GLN A 342 -7.35 -4.88 6.80
N VAL A 343 -7.27 -6.20 7.01
CA VAL A 343 -6.53 -6.82 8.10
C VAL A 343 -5.56 -7.81 7.50
N THR A 344 -4.27 -7.66 7.80
CA THR A 344 -3.25 -8.66 7.47
C THR A 344 -2.44 -9.01 8.70
N LYS A 345 -1.92 -10.23 8.70
CA LYS A 345 -1.16 -10.81 9.79
C LYS A 345 0.03 -11.58 9.24
N ALA A 346 1.16 -11.44 9.92
CA ALA A 346 2.33 -12.28 9.75
C ALA A 346 2.55 -13.07 11.05
N ASN A 347 2.43 -14.40 11.00
CA ASN A 347 2.58 -15.30 12.15
C ASN A 347 3.97 -15.96 12.20
N PHE A 348 4.67 -15.82 13.33
CA PHE A 348 5.91 -16.53 13.62
C PHE A 348 5.60 -17.75 14.48
N MET A 349 6.14 -18.92 14.12
CA MET A 349 5.98 -20.17 14.85
C MET A 349 7.33 -20.66 15.39
N ALA A 350 7.38 -21.03 16.67
CA ALA A 350 8.63 -21.30 17.37
C ALA A 350 9.44 -22.47 16.76
N ASP A 351 8.75 -23.48 16.26
CA ASP A 351 9.33 -24.66 15.60
C ASP A 351 9.91 -24.36 14.22
N VAL A 352 9.37 -23.35 13.51
CA VAL A 352 9.84 -22.92 12.18
C VAL A 352 10.86 -21.78 12.27
N ASN A 353 10.71 -20.89 13.24
CA ASN A 353 11.47 -19.65 13.35
C ASN A 353 12.48 -19.66 14.51
N ASP A 354 13.15 -20.79 14.75
CA ASP A 354 14.28 -20.90 15.68
C ASP A 354 13.96 -20.30 17.08
N GLY A 355 12.81 -20.71 17.62
CA GLY A 355 12.28 -20.28 18.92
C GLY A 355 11.48 -18.99 18.93
N VAL A 356 11.48 -18.20 17.84
CA VAL A 356 10.65 -16.97 17.75
C VAL A 356 9.21 -17.34 17.45
N SER A 357 8.28 -16.75 18.21
CA SER A 357 6.85 -16.96 17.99
C SER A 357 6.06 -15.68 18.23
N GLY A 358 4.87 -15.61 17.64
CA GLY A 358 3.97 -14.48 17.80
C GLY A 358 3.50 -13.91 16.46
N TYR A 359 3.22 -12.62 16.39
CA TYR A 359 2.70 -12.01 15.18
C TYR A 359 2.96 -10.51 15.04
N PHE A 360 2.82 -10.05 13.79
CA PHE A 360 2.51 -8.67 13.43
C PHE A 360 1.12 -8.66 12.81
N ARG A 361 0.25 -7.75 13.23
CA ARG A 361 -1.09 -7.56 12.69
C ARG A 361 -1.23 -6.10 12.25
N PHE A 362 -1.61 -5.88 11.00
CA PHE A 362 -1.83 -4.56 10.43
C PHE A 362 -3.31 -4.40 10.09
N THR A 363 -3.91 -3.31 10.55
CA THR A 363 -5.32 -2.99 10.30
C THR A 363 -5.45 -1.59 9.72
N GLN A 364 -6.03 -1.47 8.52
CA GLN A 364 -6.36 -0.17 7.92
C GLN A 364 -7.83 -0.16 7.49
N ARG A 365 -8.62 0.77 8.04
CA ARG A 365 -10.08 0.80 7.82
C ARG A 365 -10.47 1.32 6.44
N SER A 366 -9.73 2.30 5.94
CA SER A 366 -9.92 2.88 4.61
C SER A 366 -8.61 3.53 4.14
N PRO A 367 -8.48 3.90 2.85
CA PRO A 367 -7.34 4.67 2.35
C PRO A 367 -7.09 6.01 3.08
N PHE A 368 -8.08 6.51 3.81
CA PHE A 368 -8.03 7.77 4.53
C PHE A 368 -7.68 7.60 6.02
N ASP A 369 -7.65 6.37 6.51
CA ASP A 369 -7.30 6.05 7.89
C ASP A 369 -5.83 5.61 7.95
N PRO A 370 -5.08 5.93 9.03
CA PRO A 370 -3.76 5.37 9.23
C PRO A 370 -3.83 3.86 9.52
N THR A 371 -2.69 3.19 9.42
CA THR A 371 -2.57 1.75 9.71
C THR A 371 -2.27 1.54 11.19
N LEU A 372 -3.06 0.71 11.86
CA LEU A 372 -2.77 0.21 13.20
C LEU A 372 -1.87 -1.03 13.10
N ALA A 373 -0.65 -0.95 13.61
CA ALA A 373 0.31 -2.03 13.71
C ALA A 373 0.35 -2.60 15.14
N GLU A 374 -0.06 -3.84 15.29
CA GLU A 374 -0.02 -4.59 16.55
C GLU A 374 1.03 -5.69 16.48
N ILE A 375 1.98 -5.66 17.40
CA ILE A 375 3.14 -6.54 17.42
C ILE A 375 3.11 -7.30 18.73
N SER A 376 3.17 -8.63 18.67
CA SER A 376 3.35 -9.48 19.85
C SER A 376 4.32 -10.59 19.50
N VAL A 377 5.58 -10.46 19.90
CA VAL A 377 6.65 -11.41 19.52
C VAL A 377 7.41 -11.84 20.77
N ARG A 378 7.73 -13.13 20.87
CA ARG A 378 8.47 -13.76 21.97
C ARG A 378 9.62 -14.61 21.42
N GLY A 379 10.55 -14.99 22.29
CA GLY A 379 11.66 -15.86 21.92
C GLY A 379 12.78 -15.14 21.16
N LEU A 380 12.87 -13.81 21.29
CA LEU A 380 13.90 -12.98 20.63
C LEU A 380 15.30 -13.16 21.23
N GLN A 381 15.40 -13.78 22.41
CA GLN A 381 16.65 -14.18 23.08
C GLN A 381 17.68 -13.05 23.25
N ASN A 382 17.26 -11.78 23.25
CA ASN A 382 18.14 -10.60 23.28
C ASN A 382 19.12 -10.51 22.09
N ILE A 383 18.91 -11.33 21.05
CA ILE A 383 19.73 -11.36 19.84
C ILE A 383 19.01 -10.76 18.63
N ALA A 384 17.79 -10.22 18.79
CA ALA A 384 17.08 -9.53 17.73
C ALA A 384 17.60 -8.09 17.52
N GLY A 385 17.47 -7.59 16.30
CA GLY A 385 17.92 -6.26 15.86
C GLY A 385 16.80 -5.48 15.16
N GLY A 386 17.04 -5.07 13.91
CA GLY A 386 16.06 -4.37 13.07
C GLY A 386 14.97 -5.30 12.55
N TYR A 387 13.85 -4.73 12.10
CA TYR A 387 12.76 -5.49 11.49
C TYR A 387 12.01 -4.64 10.48
N HIS A 388 11.72 -5.24 9.33
CA HIS A 388 11.31 -4.48 8.15
C HIS A 388 10.30 -5.25 7.30
N VAL A 389 9.44 -4.52 6.58
CA VAL A 389 8.68 -5.03 5.44
C VAL A 389 9.57 -4.95 4.20
N HIS A 390 9.59 -6.03 3.44
CA HIS A 390 10.42 -6.17 2.23
C HIS A 390 9.58 -6.25 0.96
N VAL A 391 10.22 -6.05 -0.20
CA VAL A 391 9.50 -5.93 -1.49
C VAL A 391 8.69 -7.19 -1.86
N TYR A 392 9.23 -8.38 -1.64
CA TYR A 392 8.70 -9.65 -2.14
C TYR A 392 8.00 -10.49 -1.08
N PRO A 393 7.03 -11.34 -1.46
CA PRO A 393 6.41 -12.31 -0.56
C PRO A 393 7.43 -13.32 -0.03
N SER A 394 7.12 -13.94 1.11
CA SER A 394 7.88 -15.10 1.57
C SER A 394 7.42 -16.34 0.76
N PRO A 395 8.34 -17.13 0.18
CA PRO A 395 8.05 -18.19 -0.77
C PRO A 395 7.39 -19.39 -0.09
N TYR A 396 6.45 -19.99 -0.79
CA TYR A 396 5.69 -21.15 -0.33
C TYR A 396 6.57 -22.40 -0.06
N TYR A 397 7.73 -22.54 -0.73
CA TYR A 397 8.65 -23.67 -0.55
C TYR A 397 9.57 -23.56 0.67
N LYS A 398 9.22 -22.72 1.65
CA LYS A 398 9.88 -22.62 2.97
C LYS A 398 10.14 -23.97 3.65
N THR A 399 9.27 -24.95 3.44
CA THR A 399 9.38 -26.31 3.98
C THR A 399 10.57 -27.11 3.42
N HIS A 400 11.19 -26.64 2.33
CA HIS A 400 12.36 -27.26 1.70
C HIS A 400 13.65 -26.44 1.89
N LEU A 401 13.60 -25.33 2.62
CA LEU A 401 14.74 -24.47 2.92
C LEU A 401 15.06 -24.51 4.42
N THR A 402 16.33 -24.35 4.79
CA THR A 402 16.66 -24.12 6.20
C THR A 402 16.17 -22.74 6.65
N ALA A 403 15.92 -22.53 7.95
CA ALA A 403 15.49 -21.22 8.47
C ALA A 403 16.48 -20.07 8.14
N SER A 404 17.76 -20.40 7.92
CA SER A 404 18.76 -19.43 7.42
C SER A 404 18.64 -19.14 5.93
N ASP A 405 18.07 -20.04 5.13
CA ASP A 405 17.92 -19.90 3.68
C ASP A 405 16.58 -19.24 3.31
N SER A 406 15.51 -19.43 4.08
CA SER A 406 14.22 -18.77 3.81
C SER A 406 14.26 -17.25 4.01
N CYS A 407 15.19 -16.76 4.84
CA CYS A 407 15.20 -15.39 5.33
C CYS A 407 16.29 -14.49 4.72
N GLN A 408 17.16 -14.99 3.84
CA GLN A 408 18.21 -14.12 3.29
C GLN A 408 17.62 -13.12 2.28
N GLY A 409 18.32 -12.00 2.04
CA GLY A 409 17.82 -10.87 1.24
C GLY A 409 17.38 -11.17 -0.20
N PHE A 410 17.66 -12.37 -0.71
CA PHE A 410 17.22 -12.84 -2.02
C PHE A 410 15.75 -13.22 -2.13
N VAL A 411 15.17 -13.66 -1.02
CA VAL A 411 13.81 -14.15 -0.96
C VAL A 411 12.83 -12.99 -0.82
N ALA A 412 13.19 -12.07 0.08
CA ALA A 412 12.36 -10.94 0.48
C ALA A 412 12.63 -9.68 -0.38
N GLY A 413 13.81 -9.54 -0.98
CA GLY A 413 14.25 -8.31 -1.63
C GLY A 413 14.78 -7.26 -0.65
N ASN A 414 14.91 -6.01 -1.08
CA ASN A 414 15.26 -4.88 -0.20
C ASN A 414 14.07 -4.48 0.69
N HIS A 415 14.28 -3.52 1.60
CA HIS A 415 13.19 -2.89 2.32
C HIS A 415 12.20 -2.26 1.33
N TRP A 416 10.93 -2.24 1.70
CA TRP A 416 9.92 -1.57 0.90
C TRP A 416 10.11 -0.05 0.98
N ASN A 417 10.66 0.54 -0.07
CA ASN A 417 10.98 1.97 -0.13
C ASN A 417 10.48 2.59 -1.46
N PRO A 418 9.16 2.74 -1.66
CA PRO A 418 8.59 3.27 -2.90
C PRO A 418 8.83 4.76 -3.15
N PHE A 419 9.41 5.47 -2.17
CA PHE A 419 9.64 6.91 -2.21
C PHE A 419 11.12 7.29 -2.19
N ASP A 420 12.01 6.29 -2.36
CA ASP A 420 13.46 6.47 -2.41
C ASP A 420 14.01 7.28 -1.21
N VAL A 421 13.48 7.02 -0.01
CA VAL A 421 13.94 7.67 1.22
C VAL A 421 15.42 7.35 1.43
N ASP A 422 16.25 8.39 1.62
CA ASP A 422 17.67 8.23 1.93
C ASP A 422 17.86 7.83 3.39
N ILE A 423 18.19 6.55 3.60
CA ILE A 423 18.43 5.93 4.90
C ILE A 423 19.49 6.69 5.70
N LYS A 424 20.48 7.31 5.05
CA LYS A 424 21.53 8.07 5.76
C LYS A 424 21.02 9.39 6.33
N GLY A 425 19.93 9.92 5.75
CA GLY A 425 19.24 11.12 6.20
C GLY A 425 18.14 10.84 7.21
N SER A 426 17.74 9.59 7.40
CA SER A 426 16.67 9.21 8.33
C SER A 426 17.03 9.52 9.80
N PRO A 427 16.09 10.02 10.62
CA PRO A 427 16.32 10.30 12.03
C PRO A 427 16.64 9.04 12.84
N ALA A 428 17.14 9.21 14.07
CA ALA A 428 17.35 8.10 14.99
C ALA A 428 16.04 7.35 15.26
N ASN A 429 16.12 6.03 15.48
CA ASN A 429 14.94 5.17 15.62
C ASN A 429 13.90 5.72 16.62
N ALA A 430 12.63 5.71 16.22
CA ALA A 430 11.46 6.18 16.94
C ALA A 430 11.41 7.69 17.24
N THR A 431 12.30 8.50 16.65
CA THR A 431 12.31 9.95 16.88
C THR A 431 11.64 10.73 15.74
N GLY A 432 11.87 10.32 14.49
CA GLY A 432 11.32 10.95 13.29
C GLY A 432 9.84 10.69 13.05
N THR A 433 9.29 11.41 12.08
CA THR A 433 7.97 11.17 11.50
C THR A 433 7.96 10.00 10.52
N ASP A 434 6.81 9.38 10.29
CA ASP A 434 6.72 8.10 9.57
C ASP A 434 7.15 8.20 8.09
N ASP A 435 7.12 9.39 7.50
CA ASP A 435 7.59 9.65 6.12
C ASP A 435 9.10 9.90 5.99
N GLU A 436 9.81 10.08 7.11
CA GLU A 436 11.27 10.24 7.14
C GLU A 436 12.02 8.89 7.13
N TYR A 437 11.28 7.78 7.16
CA TYR A 437 11.79 6.41 7.04
C TYR A 437 11.24 5.75 5.79
N GLU A 438 11.95 4.73 5.31
CA GLU A 438 11.43 3.81 4.30
C GLU A 438 10.05 3.28 4.76
N VAL A 439 9.09 3.11 3.84
CA VAL A 439 7.74 2.62 4.19
C VAL A 439 7.84 1.32 5.00
N GLY A 440 8.75 0.42 4.61
CA GLY A 440 9.01 -0.84 5.27
C GLY A 440 9.94 -0.80 6.47
N ASP A 441 10.60 0.31 6.83
CA ASP A 441 11.51 0.35 7.98
C ASP A 441 10.77 0.53 9.31
N LEU A 442 10.21 -0.57 9.82
CA LEU A 442 9.44 -0.56 11.06
C LEU A 442 10.33 -0.38 12.30
N SER A 443 11.59 -0.83 12.27
CA SER A 443 12.52 -0.60 13.38
C SER A 443 12.97 0.85 13.50
N GLY A 444 13.13 1.55 12.36
CA GLY A 444 13.34 2.99 12.30
C GLY A 444 12.14 3.73 12.87
N LYS A 445 10.92 3.38 12.46
CA LYS A 445 9.69 4.06 12.92
C LYS A 445 9.32 3.75 14.38
N TYR A 446 9.37 2.48 14.79
CA TYR A 446 8.80 2.04 16.08
C TYR A 446 9.86 1.66 17.13
N GLY A 447 11.14 1.77 16.78
CA GLY A 447 12.27 1.37 17.61
C GLY A 447 12.64 -0.11 17.44
N SER A 448 13.93 -0.41 17.55
CA SER A 448 14.50 -1.76 17.34
C SER A 448 14.11 -2.78 18.43
N PHE A 449 14.36 -4.06 18.17
CA PHE A 449 14.22 -5.15 19.16
C PHE A 449 15.52 -5.46 19.92
N LEU A 450 16.53 -4.58 19.85
CA LEU A 450 17.80 -4.78 20.52
C LEU A 450 17.63 -5.03 22.02
N ASN A 451 18.25 -6.11 22.51
CA ASN A 451 18.25 -6.53 23.92
C ASN A 451 16.85 -6.86 24.49
N LEU A 452 15.88 -7.17 23.64
CA LEU A 452 14.54 -7.60 24.06
C LEU A 452 14.38 -9.12 23.88
N SER A 453 13.64 -9.75 24.79
CA SER A 453 13.25 -11.17 24.72
C SER A 453 11.78 -11.36 24.34
N VAL A 454 10.95 -10.36 24.67
CA VAL A 454 9.51 -10.28 24.39
C VAL A 454 9.17 -8.85 24.04
N VAL A 455 8.30 -8.66 23.05
CA VAL A 455 7.76 -7.36 22.64
C VAL A 455 6.25 -7.46 22.54
N THR A 456 5.55 -6.46 23.07
CA THR A 456 4.13 -6.21 22.77
C THR A 456 3.95 -4.72 22.56
N LYS A 457 3.47 -4.32 21.37
CA LYS A 457 3.27 -2.91 20.99
C LYS A 457 2.01 -2.76 20.15
N SER A 458 1.40 -1.58 20.24
CA SER A 458 0.33 -1.12 19.36
C SER A 458 0.68 0.29 18.90
N ILE A 459 0.89 0.49 17.60
CA ILE A 459 1.37 1.75 17.01
C ILE A 459 0.43 2.16 15.87
N VAL A 460 0.17 3.46 15.73
CA VAL A 460 -0.50 4.03 14.55
C VAL A 460 0.57 4.56 13.60
N ASP A 461 0.55 4.10 12.35
CA ASP A 461 1.50 4.50 11.30
C ASP A 461 0.75 5.19 10.15
N TYR A 462 1.19 6.41 9.85
CA TYR A 462 0.63 7.29 8.84
C TYR A 462 1.30 7.13 7.46
N ASN A 463 2.28 6.24 7.34
CA ASN A 463 3.03 5.97 6.11
C ASN A 463 3.30 4.45 5.94
N LEU A 464 2.31 3.62 6.25
CA LEU A 464 2.32 2.16 6.04
C LEU A 464 1.01 1.70 5.36
N PRO A 465 0.78 2.08 4.09
CA PRO A 465 -0.49 1.84 3.42
C PRO A 465 -0.78 0.34 3.24
N MET A 466 -2.06 -0.01 3.31
CA MET A 466 -2.64 -1.32 3.03
C MET A 466 -3.64 -1.27 1.86
N PHE A 467 -3.84 -0.09 1.27
CA PHE A 467 -4.59 0.13 0.04
C PHE A 467 -3.68 0.71 -1.05
N GLY A 468 -4.06 0.53 -2.30
CA GLY A 468 -3.37 1.11 -3.44
C GLY A 468 -2.00 0.48 -3.73
N ARG A 469 -1.27 1.08 -4.68
CA ARG A 469 -0.03 0.49 -5.24
C ARG A 469 1.09 0.28 -4.22
N ASN A 470 1.07 1.04 -3.13
CA ASN A 470 2.11 1.01 -2.12
C ASN A 470 1.81 0.07 -0.95
N SER A 471 0.69 -0.67 -1.05
CA SER A 471 0.22 -1.63 -0.06
C SER A 471 1.34 -2.57 0.39
N ILE A 472 1.41 -2.81 1.70
CA ILE A 472 2.29 -3.82 2.30
C ILE A 472 1.67 -5.22 2.30
N GLN A 473 0.42 -5.36 1.87
CA GLN A 473 -0.21 -6.66 1.73
C GLN A 473 0.55 -7.52 0.70
N GLY A 474 0.68 -8.82 0.95
CA GLY A 474 1.39 -9.71 0.05
C GLY A 474 2.92 -9.55 0.09
N ARG A 475 3.46 -8.71 0.98
CA ARG A 475 4.90 -8.58 1.22
C ARG A 475 5.38 -9.51 2.33
N SER A 476 6.68 -9.50 2.61
CA SER A 476 7.26 -10.23 3.74
C SER A 476 7.71 -9.29 4.83
N ILE A 477 7.69 -9.76 6.08
CA ILE A 477 8.25 -9.09 7.24
C ILE A 477 9.41 -9.92 7.79
N LEU A 478 10.56 -9.29 8.00
CA LEU A 478 11.77 -9.93 8.49
C LEU A 478 12.20 -9.31 9.82
N ILE A 479 12.63 -10.14 10.76
CA ILE A 479 13.32 -9.74 12.00
C ILE A 479 14.78 -10.15 11.88
N HIS A 480 15.69 -9.20 11.99
CA HIS A 480 17.13 -9.43 11.87
C HIS A 480 17.73 -9.86 13.21
N LYS A 481 18.76 -10.73 13.18
CA LYS A 481 19.58 -11.02 14.36
C LYS A 481 20.76 -10.04 14.44
N LYS A 482 21.20 -9.74 15.66
CA LYS A 482 22.26 -8.77 16.03
C LYS A 482 23.66 -9.24 15.61
N GLU A 483 23.92 -10.54 15.71
CA GLU A 483 25.19 -11.15 15.33
C GLU A 483 24.92 -12.35 14.42
N LYS A 484 25.62 -12.39 13.28
CA LYS A 484 25.39 -13.20 12.08
C LYS A 484 24.29 -12.61 11.19
N ASN A 485 24.51 -12.60 9.87
CA ASN A 485 23.54 -12.22 8.83
C ASN A 485 22.29 -13.14 8.77
N ALA A 486 21.88 -13.71 9.90
CA ALA A 486 20.71 -14.56 10.06
C ALA A 486 19.47 -13.71 10.37
N ARG A 487 18.31 -14.17 9.90
CA ARG A 487 17.04 -13.45 10.00
C ARG A 487 15.93 -14.45 10.28
N TRP A 488 14.79 -13.96 10.75
CA TRP A 488 13.52 -14.69 10.83
C TRP A 488 12.54 -14.01 9.88
N ASP A 489 11.81 -14.75 9.04
CA ASP A 489 10.94 -14.17 8.01
C ASP A 489 9.51 -14.72 8.07
N GLN A 490 8.54 -13.90 7.65
CA GLN A 490 7.16 -14.33 7.48
C GLN A 490 6.42 -13.52 6.41
N HIS A 491 5.42 -14.12 5.78
CA HIS A 491 4.53 -13.41 4.83
C HIS A 491 3.44 -12.62 5.56
N ILE A 492 3.06 -11.47 5.00
CA ILE A 492 1.93 -10.66 5.43
C ILE A 492 0.71 -11.10 4.61
N SER A 493 -0.15 -11.95 5.19
CA SER A 493 -1.38 -12.45 4.55
C SER A 493 -2.62 -12.15 5.38
N SER A 494 -3.81 -12.23 4.77
CA SER A 494 -5.08 -11.93 5.45
C SER A 494 -5.61 -13.06 6.36
N GLU A 495 -5.05 -14.28 6.32
CA GLU A 495 -5.12 -15.33 7.35
C GLU A 495 -4.22 -16.53 6.95
N GLU A 496 -4.16 -17.59 7.76
CA GLU A 496 -3.20 -18.71 7.67
C GLU A 496 -3.29 -19.48 6.32
N ASN A 497 -2.14 -19.63 5.64
CA ASN A 497 -1.97 -20.42 4.41
C ASN A 497 -2.74 -20.00 3.15
N MET A 498 -3.26 -18.78 3.07
CA MET A 498 -3.85 -18.25 1.84
C MET A 498 -3.14 -16.97 1.39
N ALA A 499 -2.67 -16.96 0.14
CA ALA A 499 -2.37 -15.72 -0.54
C ALA A 499 -3.66 -14.85 -0.51
N SER A 500 -3.52 -13.61 -0.05
CA SER A 500 -4.61 -12.62 -0.04
C SER A 500 -5.18 -12.42 -1.47
N PRO A 501 -6.43 -11.97 -1.63
CA PRO A 501 -7.07 -11.70 -2.94
C PRO A 501 -6.32 -10.70 -3.83
N GLU A 502 -5.27 -10.03 -3.36
CA GLU A 502 -4.37 -9.25 -4.22
C GLU A 502 -3.16 -10.09 -4.65
N SER A 503 -3.29 -10.67 -5.85
CA SER A 503 -2.20 -11.38 -6.54
C SER A 503 -1.36 -10.40 -7.37
N SER A 504 -0.04 -10.36 -7.13
CA SER A 504 0.89 -9.65 -8.03
C SER A 504 1.09 -10.47 -9.31
N ILE A 505 0.62 -9.95 -10.45
CA ILE A 505 0.82 -10.55 -11.77
C ILE A 505 1.96 -9.79 -12.47
N PHE A 506 3.03 -10.49 -12.81
CA PHE A 506 4.11 -9.95 -13.64
C PHE A 506 3.87 -10.36 -15.09
N ILE A 507 3.78 -9.37 -15.99
CA ILE A 507 3.49 -9.59 -17.41
C ILE A 507 4.66 -9.03 -18.23
N GLU A 508 5.33 -9.91 -18.99
CA GLU A 508 6.31 -9.51 -20.00
C GLU A 508 5.61 -9.43 -21.35
N VAL A 509 5.54 -8.24 -21.94
CA VAL A 509 4.98 -8.01 -23.27
C VAL A 509 6.12 -7.65 -24.22
N ASN A 510 6.51 -8.60 -25.08
CA ASN A 510 7.47 -8.34 -26.15
C ASN A 510 6.70 -7.79 -27.37
N TYR A 511 6.81 -6.49 -27.62
CA TYR A 511 6.18 -5.81 -28.75
C TYR A 511 7.25 -5.29 -29.73
N PRO A 512 7.04 -5.35 -31.05
CA PRO A 512 8.05 -4.93 -32.05
C PRO A 512 8.44 -3.45 -31.97
N ASP A 513 7.54 -2.60 -31.47
CA ASP A 513 7.82 -1.19 -31.24
C ASP A 513 8.09 -0.93 -29.74
N PRO A 514 9.34 -0.58 -29.35
CA PRO A 514 9.70 -0.33 -27.96
C PRO A 514 9.05 0.93 -27.37
N ASN A 515 8.43 1.78 -28.19
CA ASN A 515 7.69 2.97 -27.75
C ASN A 515 6.17 2.75 -27.69
N ALA A 516 5.68 1.55 -28.03
CA ALA A 516 4.26 1.27 -27.98
C ALA A 516 3.77 1.17 -26.53
N SER A 517 2.77 1.97 -26.21
CA SER A 517 2.00 1.81 -24.98
C SER A 517 0.89 0.79 -25.26
N VAL A 518 0.84 -0.27 -24.44
CA VAL A 518 -0.20 -1.31 -24.53
C VAL A 518 -1.13 -1.21 -23.33
N SER A 519 -2.37 -1.61 -23.51
CA SER A 519 -3.35 -1.76 -22.42
C SER A 519 -3.52 -3.24 -22.13
N TRP A 520 -3.84 -3.59 -20.89
CA TRP A 520 -4.10 -4.98 -20.52
C TRP A 520 -5.28 -5.08 -19.58
N GLN A 521 -5.96 -6.22 -19.64
CA GLN A 521 -7.01 -6.60 -18.70
C GLN A 521 -6.92 -8.10 -18.43
N ILE A 522 -7.46 -8.51 -17.31
CA ILE A 522 -7.76 -9.93 -17.08
C ILE A 522 -9.19 -10.15 -17.59
N ASP A 523 -9.47 -11.35 -18.07
CA ASP A 523 -10.79 -11.75 -18.56
C ASP A 523 -11.32 -12.89 -17.70
N LEU A 524 -12.62 -12.90 -17.44
CA LEU A 524 -13.23 -13.87 -16.53
C LEU A 524 -12.99 -15.33 -16.98
N ASN A 525 -13.08 -15.54 -18.30
CA ASN A 525 -12.93 -16.84 -18.94
C ASN A 525 -11.49 -17.07 -19.45
N PRO A 526 -11.01 -18.32 -19.50
CA PRO A 526 -9.77 -18.67 -20.18
C PRO A 526 -9.89 -18.54 -21.71
N VAL A 527 -8.75 -18.36 -22.37
CA VAL A 527 -8.53 -18.49 -23.81
C VAL A 527 -8.89 -19.91 -24.25
N ASN A 528 -9.57 -20.03 -25.39
CA ASN A 528 -9.86 -21.30 -26.04
C ASN A 528 -8.57 -22.04 -26.42
N ASP A 529 -8.58 -23.38 -26.33
CA ASP A 529 -7.39 -24.23 -26.52
C ASP A 529 -6.84 -24.28 -27.96
N ASP A 530 -7.46 -23.58 -28.92
CA ASP A 530 -6.95 -23.51 -30.29
C ASP A 530 -5.84 -22.47 -30.42
N ALA A 531 -4.62 -22.88 -30.06
CA ALA A 531 -3.41 -22.07 -30.18
C ALA A 531 -3.04 -21.73 -31.65
N THR A 532 -3.69 -22.35 -32.64
CA THR A 532 -3.41 -22.16 -34.07
C THR A 532 -4.37 -21.19 -34.76
N ALA A 533 -5.46 -20.80 -34.10
CA ALA A 533 -6.41 -19.84 -34.63
C ALA A 533 -5.87 -18.39 -34.58
N ASP A 534 -6.36 -17.55 -35.49
CA ASP A 534 -6.14 -16.10 -35.46
C ASP A 534 -6.51 -15.53 -34.08
N ILE A 535 -5.86 -14.43 -33.67
CA ILE A 535 -5.99 -13.86 -32.32
C ILE A 535 -7.45 -13.58 -31.96
N ASN A 536 -8.27 -13.14 -32.92
CA ASN A 536 -9.68 -12.87 -32.66
C ASN A 536 -10.50 -14.14 -32.37
N LYS A 537 -10.15 -15.27 -33.02
CA LYS A 537 -10.79 -16.58 -32.79
C LYS A 537 -10.25 -17.26 -31.53
N ARG A 538 -8.93 -17.23 -31.33
CA ARG A 538 -8.26 -17.79 -30.15
C ARG A 538 -8.76 -17.13 -28.87
N CYS A 539 -8.85 -15.81 -28.86
CA CYS A 539 -9.29 -15.04 -27.72
C CYS A 539 -10.82 -14.88 -27.66
N ALA A 540 -11.60 -15.53 -28.52
CA ALA A 540 -13.05 -15.29 -28.63
C ALA A 540 -13.83 -15.59 -27.34
N SER A 541 -13.33 -16.49 -26.47
CA SER A 541 -13.91 -16.76 -25.15
C SER A 541 -13.67 -15.66 -24.12
N LEU A 542 -12.67 -14.82 -24.35
CA LEU A 542 -12.32 -13.70 -23.48
C LEU A 542 -13.33 -12.59 -23.71
N LYS A 543 -14.34 -12.59 -22.85
CA LYS A 543 -15.30 -11.50 -22.68
C LYS A 543 -14.77 -10.57 -21.58
N ASN A 544 -15.03 -9.26 -21.74
CA ASN A 544 -14.45 -8.14 -20.99
C ASN A 544 -14.88 -8.08 -19.51
N ASP A 545 -14.57 -9.12 -18.74
CA ASP A 545 -15.37 -9.42 -17.54
C ASP A 545 -14.56 -9.59 -16.25
N PHE A 546 -13.24 -9.39 -16.21
CA PHE A 546 -12.50 -9.47 -14.94
C PHE A 546 -11.97 -8.13 -14.44
N ASN A 547 -12.36 -7.82 -13.20
CA ASN A 547 -11.92 -6.69 -12.42
C ASN A 547 -11.33 -7.22 -11.09
N PRO A 548 -10.03 -6.98 -10.77
CA PRO A 548 -9.44 -7.41 -9.50
C PRO A 548 -10.00 -6.66 -8.28
N TYR A 549 -10.81 -5.61 -8.47
CA TYR A 549 -11.42 -4.82 -7.40
C TYR A 549 -12.81 -5.33 -6.96
N GLU A 550 -13.30 -6.43 -7.54
CA GLU A 550 -14.38 -7.20 -6.92
C GLU A 550 -13.83 -7.96 -5.71
N VAL A 551 -13.96 -7.34 -4.54
CA VAL A 551 -13.81 -8.05 -3.28
C VAL A 551 -14.87 -9.14 -3.26
N PHE A 552 -14.46 -10.40 -3.43
CA PHE A 552 -14.70 -11.55 -2.54
C PHE A 552 -14.33 -12.84 -3.32
N VAL A 553 -13.16 -13.39 -2.99
CA VAL A 553 -12.82 -14.83 -3.12
C VAL A 553 -12.39 -15.45 -4.47
N GLU A 554 -12.34 -14.78 -5.63
CA GLU A 554 -11.90 -15.48 -6.86
C GLU A 554 -10.44 -15.22 -7.29
N VAL A 555 -9.66 -16.30 -7.33
CA VAL A 555 -8.26 -16.35 -7.78
C VAL A 555 -8.16 -16.03 -9.28
N VAL A 556 -7.12 -15.29 -9.71
CA VAL A 556 -6.82 -15.00 -11.13
C VAL A 556 -6.34 -16.23 -11.93
N ILE A 557 -6.01 -17.32 -11.23
CA ILE A 557 -5.56 -18.59 -11.82
C ILE A 557 -6.72 -19.29 -12.53
N GLY A 558 -6.49 -19.77 -13.75
CA GLY A 558 -7.52 -20.42 -14.58
C GLY A 558 -8.28 -19.45 -15.48
N ARG A 559 -7.92 -18.16 -15.45
CA ARG A 559 -8.54 -17.08 -16.24
C ARG A 559 -7.71 -16.69 -17.45
N GLY A 560 -8.28 -15.86 -18.31
CA GLY A 560 -7.59 -15.25 -19.43
C GLY A 560 -6.95 -13.91 -19.07
N ILE A 561 -5.93 -13.52 -19.82
CA ILE A 561 -5.41 -12.16 -19.86
C ILE A 561 -5.42 -11.70 -21.31
N SER A 562 -5.87 -10.48 -21.57
CA SER A 562 -5.84 -9.83 -22.89
C SER A 562 -4.96 -8.60 -22.88
N ILE A 563 -4.22 -8.42 -23.97
CA ILE A 563 -3.39 -7.26 -24.24
C ILE A 563 -3.96 -6.59 -25.50
N TYR A 564 -4.17 -5.29 -25.41
CA TYR A 564 -4.72 -4.44 -26.46
C TYR A 564 -3.70 -3.39 -26.85
N GLU A 565 -3.95 -2.76 -28.00
CA GLU A 565 -3.33 -1.49 -28.34
C GLU A 565 -3.58 -0.44 -27.22
N LYS A 566 -2.85 0.67 -27.29
CA LYS A 566 -2.98 1.80 -26.36
C LYS A 566 -4.46 2.18 -26.16
N ASP A 567 -4.82 2.56 -24.94
CA ASP A 567 -6.15 3.06 -24.56
C ASP A 567 -7.29 2.07 -24.83
N MET A 568 -7.05 0.77 -24.57
CA MET A 568 -7.98 -0.33 -24.83
C MET A 568 -8.54 -0.32 -26.27
N GLY A 569 -7.65 -0.08 -27.25
CA GLY A 569 -7.99 0.00 -28.67
C GLY A 569 -8.73 -1.24 -29.20
N GLN A 570 -9.42 -1.11 -30.34
CA GLN A 570 -10.28 -2.17 -30.88
C GLN A 570 -9.54 -3.46 -31.24
N ASN A 571 -8.22 -3.38 -31.46
CA ASN A 571 -7.41 -4.53 -31.83
C ASN A 571 -6.82 -5.20 -30.59
N ARG A 572 -7.20 -6.47 -30.40
CA ARG A 572 -6.56 -7.35 -29.43
C ARG A 572 -5.21 -7.81 -29.99
N LEU A 573 -4.14 -7.45 -29.30
CA LEU A 573 -2.76 -7.76 -29.70
C LEU A 573 -2.35 -9.17 -29.27
N ALA A 574 -2.74 -9.56 -28.05
CA ALA A 574 -2.41 -10.86 -27.51
C ALA A 574 -3.43 -11.30 -26.46
N CYS A 575 -3.45 -12.60 -26.19
CA CYS A 575 -4.10 -13.13 -25.00
C CYS A 575 -3.45 -14.42 -24.51
N ALA A 576 -3.59 -14.75 -23.23
CA ALA A 576 -3.06 -15.97 -22.65
C ALA A 576 -3.91 -16.48 -21.49
N ASN A 577 -3.75 -17.76 -21.15
CA ASN A 577 -4.29 -18.32 -19.92
C ASN A 577 -3.31 -18.05 -18.77
N ILE A 578 -3.84 -17.59 -17.63
CA ILE A 578 -3.11 -17.42 -16.38
C ILE A 578 -3.01 -18.79 -15.70
N LYS A 579 -1.80 -19.34 -15.65
CA LYS A 579 -1.51 -20.66 -15.08
C LYS A 579 -0.53 -20.53 -13.92
N PRO A 580 -0.62 -21.39 -12.89
CA PRO A 580 0.38 -21.42 -11.83
C PRO A 580 1.71 -21.94 -12.40
N PHE A 581 2.82 -21.35 -11.96
CA PHE A 581 4.17 -21.76 -12.39
C PHE A 581 4.94 -22.39 -11.23
N SER A 582 5.42 -23.62 -11.41
CA SER A 582 5.99 -24.43 -10.33
C SER A 582 7.45 -24.09 -9.99
N THR A 583 8.20 -23.44 -10.89
CA THR A 583 9.61 -23.05 -10.70
C THR A 583 9.91 -21.76 -11.44
N LEU A 584 9.85 -20.61 -10.76
CA LEU A 584 9.88 -19.27 -11.38
C LEU A 584 11.25 -18.80 -11.90
N PHE A 585 12.35 -19.49 -11.56
CA PHE A 585 13.69 -19.03 -11.88
C PHE A 585 14.74 -20.15 -11.90
N MET A 586 15.91 -19.86 -12.46
CA MET A 586 17.12 -20.71 -12.39
C MET A 586 18.30 -19.92 -11.84
N GLU A 587 19.12 -20.59 -11.03
CA GLU A 587 20.33 -20.02 -10.41
C GLU A 587 21.53 -19.96 -11.38
N SER A 588 22.31 -18.89 -11.29
CA SER A 588 23.62 -18.68 -11.93
C SER A 588 24.60 -18.04 -10.94
N SER A 589 25.90 -18.02 -11.22
CA SER A 589 26.92 -17.38 -10.37
C SER A 589 27.89 -16.50 -11.13
N LEU A 590 28.35 -15.46 -10.46
CA LEU A 590 29.43 -14.57 -10.89
C LEU A 590 30.42 -14.34 -9.74
N GLU A 591 31.70 -14.62 -9.96
CA GLU A 591 32.77 -14.37 -8.99
C GLU A 591 33.58 -13.14 -9.38
N PHE A 592 33.82 -12.24 -8.43
CA PHE A 592 34.53 -10.98 -8.66
C PHE A 592 35.17 -10.42 -7.38
N VAL A 593 36.00 -9.40 -7.54
CA VAL A 593 36.67 -8.72 -6.41
C VAL A 593 35.62 -8.07 -5.50
N LYS A 594 35.73 -8.33 -4.20
CA LYS A 594 34.75 -7.92 -3.19
C LYS A 594 34.46 -6.41 -3.27
N GLN A 595 33.17 -6.07 -3.27
CA GLN A 595 32.68 -4.69 -3.26
C GLN A 595 32.14 -4.36 -1.87
N ASP A 596 32.54 -3.23 -1.28
CA ASP A 596 32.12 -2.82 0.06
C ASP A 596 31.69 -1.33 0.07
N PRO A 597 30.38 -1.02 0.23
CA PRO A 597 29.27 -1.96 0.37
C PRO A 597 28.85 -2.58 -0.98
N PHE A 598 28.50 -3.86 -0.97
CA PHE A 598 27.90 -4.52 -2.13
C PHE A 598 26.41 -4.16 -2.25
N SER A 599 26.00 -3.59 -3.40
CA SER A 599 24.60 -3.28 -3.71
C SER A 599 24.00 -4.32 -4.66
N SER A 600 23.01 -5.09 -4.19
CA SER A 600 22.24 -6.03 -5.02
C SER A 600 21.46 -5.34 -6.14
N TYR A 601 20.95 -4.12 -5.90
CA TYR A 601 20.24 -3.34 -6.93
C TYR A 601 21.19 -2.93 -8.06
N HIS A 602 22.38 -2.41 -7.71
CA HIS A 602 23.37 -2.04 -8.70
C HIS A 602 23.91 -3.27 -9.45
N PHE A 603 24.07 -4.41 -8.75
CA PHE A 603 24.41 -5.68 -9.39
C PHE A 603 23.35 -6.10 -10.41
N VAL A 604 22.07 -6.11 -10.02
CA VAL A 604 20.96 -6.43 -10.93
C VAL A 604 20.90 -5.46 -12.10
N ASP A 605 21.06 -4.15 -11.88
CA ASP A 605 21.08 -3.13 -12.94
C ASP A 605 22.21 -3.36 -13.95
N VAL A 606 23.43 -3.61 -13.48
CA VAL A 606 24.59 -3.82 -14.35
C VAL A 606 24.48 -5.15 -15.09
N VAL A 607 24.16 -6.24 -14.38
CA VAL A 607 24.06 -7.57 -14.98
C VAL A 607 22.87 -7.67 -15.92
N SER A 608 21.72 -7.05 -15.63
CA SER A 608 20.57 -7.07 -16.54
C SER A 608 20.89 -6.34 -17.85
N LYS A 609 21.62 -5.22 -17.79
CA LYS A 609 22.12 -4.50 -18.97
C LYS A 609 23.12 -5.33 -19.76
N ALA A 610 24.07 -5.99 -19.09
CA ALA A 610 25.05 -6.87 -19.71
C ALA A 610 24.40 -8.07 -20.44
N LEU A 611 23.25 -8.53 -19.94
CA LEU A 611 22.49 -9.65 -20.51
C LEU A 611 21.38 -9.23 -21.48
N GLY A 612 21.14 -7.92 -21.65
CA GLY A 612 20.07 -7.43 -22.52
C GLY A 612 18.66 -7.81 -22.05
N ILE A 613 18.45 -7.99 -20.74
CA ILE A 613 17.15 -8.37 -20.17
C ILE A 613 16.58 -7.30 -19.24
N PRO A 614 15.25 -7.25 -19.04
CA PRO A 614 14.64 -6.38 -18.05
C PRO A 614 15.14 -6.67 -16.62
N LYS A 615 15.34 -5.62 -15.81
CA LYS A 615 15.83 -5.73 -14.42
C LYS A 615 15.05 -6.71 -13.56
N TRP A 616 13.72 -6.73 -13.69
CA TRP A 616 12.84 -7.59 -12.89
C TRP A 616 13.08 -9.09 -13.16
N ARG A 617 13.75 -9.45 -14.27
CA ARG A 617 14.12 -10.84 -14.57
C ARG A 617 15.33 -11.33 -13.79
N LEU A 618 16.07 -10.46 -13.12
CA LEU A 618 17.22 -10.83 -12.30
C LEU A 618 16.96 -10.50 -10.84
N PHE A 619 17.35 -11.41 -9.97
CA PHE A 619 17.45 -11.12 -8.54
C PHE A 619 18.69 -11.79 -7.97
N ASN A 620 19.34 -11.15 -7.01
CA ASN A 620 20.46 -11.76 -6.31
C ASN A 620 19.93 -12.88 -5.40
N ILE A 621 20.52 -14.08 -5.46
CA ILE A 621 20.25 -15.25 -4.60
C ILE A 621 21.13 -15.25 -3.35
N ARG A 622 22.44 -15.08 -3.46
CA ARG A 622 23.32 -15.01 -2.27
C ARG A 622 24.69 -14.49 -2.64
N VAL A 623 25.43 -14.03 -1.64
CA VAL A 623 26.86 -13.72 -1.78
C VAL A 623 27.63 -14.72 -0.94
N ASP A 624 28.26 -15.68 -1.61
CA ASP A 624 29.11 -16.69 -1.02
C ASP A 624 30.55 -16.17 -0.88
N LYS A 625 31.29 -16.70 0.09
CA LYS A 625 32.74 -16.47 0.17
C LYS A 625 33.42 -17.14 -1.02
N ALA A 626 34.29 -16.40 -1.70
CA ALA A 626 35.21 -16.97 -2.69
C ALA A 626 36.31 -17.78 -2.01
N GLU A 627 37.02 -18.60 -2.80
CA GLU A 627 38.21 -19.32 -2.35
C GLU A 627 39.35 -18.35 -1.99
N VAL A 628 39.42 -17.21 -2.68
CA VAL A 628 40.36 -16.12 -2.40
C VAL A 628 39.68 -15.03 -1.55
N ASP A 629 40.22 -14.73 -0.36
CA ASP A 629 39.63 -13.82 0.64
C ASP A 629 39.23 -12.42 0.14
N LYS A 630 39.92 -11.90 -0.88
CA LYS A 630 39.62 -10.58 -1.49
C LYS A 630 38.48 -10.61 -2.51
N CYS A 631 37.87 -11.77 -2.72
CA CYS A 631 36.83 -12.00 -3.72
C CYS A 631 35.52 -12.48 -3.07
N GLN A 632 34.45 -12.41 -3.84
CA GLN A 632 33.13 -12.91 -3.46
C GLN A 632 32.41 -13.52 -4.66
N VAL A 633 31.57 -14.51 -4.41
CA VAL A 633 30.75 -15.17 -5.44
C VAL A 633 29.31 -14.73 -5.25
N VAL A 634 28.73 -14.04 -6.22
CA VAL A 634 27.29 -13.73 -6.22
C VAL A 634 26.54 -14.78 -7.01
N LYS A 635 25.63 -15.49 -6.35
CA LYS A 635 24.62 -16.34 -6.97
C LYS A 635 23.39 -15.50 -7.24
N PHE A 636 22.76 -15.65 -8.41
CA PHE A 636 21.61 -14.85 -8.82
C PHE A 636 20.64 -15.67 -9.65
N GLY A 637 19.35 -15.35 -9.55
CA GLY A 637 18.26 -16.03 -10.21
C GLY A 637 17.85 -15.29 -11.47
N ILE A 638 17.64 -16.04 -12.55
CA ILE A 638 17.07 -15.57 -13.80
C ILE A 638 15.62 -16.07 -13.87
N ILE A 639 14.66 -15.15 -13.79
CA ILE A 639 13.23 -15.43 -13.87
C ILE A 639 12.83 -15.66 -15.34
N GLY A 640 11.98 -16.65 -15.60
CA GLY A 640 11.41 -16.90 -16.93
C GLY A 640 10.97 -18.34 -17.15
N LYS A 641 10.38 -18.62 -18.31
CA LYS A 641 10.09 -20.00 -18.75
C LYS A 641 11.38 -20.76 -19.04
N VAL A 642 11.34 -22.09 -18.99
CA VAL A 642 12.50 -22.98 -19.19
C VAL A 642 13.35 -22.57 -20.39
N ASP A 643 12.73 -22.34 -21.55
CA ASP A 643 13.44 -21.97 -22.78
C ASP A 643 14.02 -20.54 -22.72
N GLN A 644 13.27 -19.57 -22.20
CA GLN A 644 13.73 -18.18 -22.02
C GLN A 644 14.90 -18.08 -21.03
N VAL A 645 14.94 -18.97 -20.06
CA VAL A 645 16.00 -19.02 -19.05
C VAL A 645 17.25 -19.69 -19.62
N ALA A 646 17.08 -20.72 -20.45
CA ALA A 646 18.19 -21.37 -21.17
C ALA A 646 18.89 -20.42 -22.17
N GLU A 647 18.12 -19.59 -22.87
CA GLU A 647 18.65 -18.56 -23.77
C GLU A 647 19.50 -17.53 -23.00
N VAL A 648 18.94 -16.94 -21.94
CA VAL A 648 19.66 -15.94 -21.12
C VAL A 648 20.92 -16.54 -20.47
N ARG A 649 20.89 -17.83 -20.09
CA ARG A 649 22.08 -18.52 -19.59
C ARG A 649 23.17 -18.59 -20.64
N THR A 650 22.80 -18.86 -21.89
CA THR A 650 23.74 -18.91 -23.02
C THR A 650 24.38 -17.54 -23.22
N VAL A 651 23.56 -16.48 -23.26
CA VAL A 651 24.04 -15.09 -23.32
C VAL A 651 24.97 -14.76 -22.15
N PHE A 652 24.63 -15.16 -20.92
CA PHE A 652 25.49 -14.93 -19.76
C PHE A 652 26.85 -15.63 -19.88
N GLN A 653 26.88 -16.89 -20.30
CA GLN A 653 28.13 -17.63 -20.51
C GLN A 653 28.96 -17.05 -21.66
N ASP A 654 28.31 -16.58 -22.73
CA ASP A 654 28.98 -15.98 -23.88
C ASP A 654 29.54 -14.60 -23.53
N THR A 655 28.79 -13.76 -22.82
CA THR A 655 29.26 -12.44 -22.35
C THR A 655 30.44 -12.60 -21.38
N LEU A 656 30.42 -13.61 -20.50
CA LEU A 656 31.57 -13.90 -19.62
C LEU A 656 32.86 -14.20 -20.38
N LYS A 657 32.76 -14.88 -21.52
CA LYS A 657 33.92 -15.27 -22.34
C LYS A 657 34.35 -14.17 -23.31
N SER A 658 33.39 -13.51 -23.94
CA SER A 658 33.63 -12.61 -25.07
C SER A 658 33.74 -11.13 -24.68
N ASN A 659 33.04 -10.70 -23.62
CA ASN A 659 33.01 -9.31 -23.18
C ASN A 659 32.78 -9.18 -21.65
N PRO A 660 33.73 -9.64 -20.82
CA PRO A 660 33.58 -9.59 -19.36
C PRO A 660 33.45 -8.15 -18.82
N ASP A 661 33.96 -7.15 -19.54
CA ASP A 661 33.85 -5.73 -19.15
C ASP A 661 32.40 -5.22 -19.13
N ALA A 662 31.46 -5.89 -19.83
CA ALA A 662 30.04 -5.56 -19.75
C ALA A 662 29.47 -5.65 -18.33
N PHE A 663 30.08 -6.47 -17.45
CA PHE A 663 29.68 -6.59 -16.05
C PHE A 663 30.25 -5.48 -15.14
N GLY A 664 30.99 -4.51 -15.69
CA GLY A 664 31.51 -3.34 -14.96
C GLY A 664 32.35 -3.74 -13.75
N GLN A 665 32.00 -3.23 -12.56
CA GLN A 665 32.69 -3.55 -11.30
C GLN A 665 32.51 -5.01 -10.83
N TYR A 666 31.63 -5.77 -11.49
CA TYR A 666 31.32 -7.16 -11.17
C TYR A 666 31.99 -8.15 -12.13
N LYS A 667 32.88 -7.69 -13.01
CA LYS A 667 33.55 -8.56 -13.96
C LYS A 667 34.45 -9.60 -13.26
N PRO A 668 34.55 -10.82 -13.79
CA PRO A 668 35.53 -11.80 -13.32
C PRO A 668 36.94 -11.22 -13.36
N SER A 669 37.76 -11.58 -12.37
CA SER A 669 39.12 -11.08 -12.24
C SER A 669 40.07 -12.23 -11.93
N ASN A 670 41.21 -12.25 -12.61
CA ASN A 670 42.31 -13.19 -12.33
C ASN A 670 42.84 -13.02 -10.90
N ALA A 671 42.52 -11.90 -10.23
CA ALA A 671 42.80 -11.72 -8.81
C ALA A 671 42.04 -12.72 -7.91
N CYS A 672 40.97 -13.33 -8.41
CA CYS A 672 40.13 -14.32 -7.73
C CYS A 672 40.50 -15.77 -8.06
N GLU A 673 41.49 -15.99 -8.93
CA GLU A 673 41.99 -17.34 -9.21
C GLU A 673 42.95 -17.79 -8.08
N PRO A 674 42.83 -19.04 -7.59
CA PRO A 674 43.78 -19.60 -6.64
C PRO A 674 45.19 -19.65 -7.25
N VAL A 675 46.22 -19.25 -6.50
CA VAL A 675 47.61 -19.40 -6.93
C VAL A 675 47.97 -20.89 -6.84
N GLU A 676 48.15 -21.57 -7.99
CA GLU A 676 48.67 -22.93 -7.99
C GLU A 676 50.06 -22.95 -7.31
N PRO A 677 50.32 -23.86 -6.34
CA PRO A 677 51.63 -23.97 -5.74
C PRO A 677 52.64 -24.39 -6.80
N SER A 678 53.64 -23.54 -7.02
CA SER A 678 54.74 -23.82 -7.94
C SER A 678 55.47 -25.09 -7.51
N SER A 679 55.56 -26.07 -8.41
CA SER A 679 56.35 -27.28 -8.22
C SER A 679 57.84 -26.92 -8.21
N VAL A 680 58.38 -26.56 -7.04
CA VAL A 680 59.82 -26.44 -6.81
C VAL A 680 60.39 -27.85 -6.74
N VAL A 681 61.10 -28.26 -7.79
CA VAL A 681 61.92 -29.47 -7.82
C VAL A 681 63.13 -29.26 -6.90
N PRO A 682 63.33 -30.07 -5.83
CA PRO A 682 64.56 -30.02 -5.06
C PRO A 682 65.67 -30.78 -5.79
N SER A 683 66.80 -30.13 -6.00
CA SER A 683 68.06 -30.72 -6.44
C SER A 683 68.58 -31.71 -5.37
N SER A 684 68.57 -33.00 -5.70
CA SER A 684 69.11 -34.06 -4.85
C SER A 684 70.63 -34.15 -4.99
N VAL A 685 71.35 -33.84 -3.90
CA VAL A 685 72.76 -34.21 -3.70
C VAL A 685 72.85 -35.68 -3.31
N VAL A 686 73.70 -36.41 -4.02
CA VAL A 686 74.04 -37.83 -3.80
C VAL A 686 74.87 -37.97 -2.52
N PRO A 687 74.59 -39.01 -1.71
CA PRO A 687 75.69 -39.89 -1.30
C PRO A 687 75.41 -41.36 -1.59
N SER A 688 76.51 -42.04 -1.86
CA SER A 688 76.69 -43.42 -2.28
C SER A 688 76.39 -44.49 -1.21
N SER A 689 76.36 -45.74 -1.70
CA SER A 689 76.27 -47.05 -1.03
C SER A 689 74.82 -47.48 -0.76
N GLY A 690 74.31 -48.59 -1.26
CA GLY A 690 74.92 -49.79 -1.82
C GLY A 690 74.19 -50.97 -1.17
N GLY A 691 73.41 -51.75 -1.93
CA GLY A 691 72.85 -53.00 -1.41
C GLY A 691 71.45 -53.38 -1.88
N ALA A 692 71.41 -54.08 -3.01
CA ALA A 692 70.65 -55.31 -3.25
C ALA A 692 69.10 -55.36 -3.15
N ARG A 693 68.54 -55.61 -4.35
CA ARG A 693 67.63 -56.72 -4.72
C ARG A 693 66.18 -56.74 -4.20
N GLY A 694 65.25 -56.76 -5.16
CA GLY A 694 63.93 -57.39 -5.00
C GLY A 694 62.95 -57.01 -6.11
N CYS A 695 62.64 -57.97 -6.98
CA CYS A 695 61.89 -57.82 -8.23
C CYS A 695 60.38 -57.50 -8.07
N PHE A 696 59.89 -56.72 -9.05
CA PHE A 696 58.54 -56.68 -9.67
C PHE A 696 57.94 -58.08 -9.99
N PRO A 697 56.66 -58.27 -10.43
CA PRO A 697 55.73 -57.28 -11.02
C PRO A 697 54.20 -57.43 -10.69
N ALA A 698 53.41 -56.50 -11.27
CA ALA A 698 52.22 -56.76 -12.10
C ALA A 698 50.81 -57.11 -11.54
N ILE A 699 49.87 -56.23 -11.95
CA ILE A 699 48.64 -56.50 -12.74
C ILE A 699 47.29 -56.68 -12.00
N PHE A 700 46.36 -55.77 -12.40
CA PHE A 700 44.90 -55.85 -12.63
C PHE A 700 44.01 -56.85 -11.86
N GLY A 701 42.83 -56.36 -11.45
CA GLY A 701 41.60 -57.14 -11.57
C GLY A 701 40.48 -56.86 -10.55
N LEU A 702 39.54 -55.99 -10.95
CA LEU A 702 38.09 -55.97 -10.70
C LEU A 702 37.41 -56.78 -9.55
N ALA A 703 36.43 -56.08 -8.95
CA ALA A 703 35.02 -56.46 -8.76
C ALA A 703 34.47 -57.01 -7.40
N ILE A 704 33.50 -56.24 -6.89
CA ILE A 704 32.14 -56.62 -6.44
C ILE A 704 31.92 -57.16 -4.99
N ALA A 705 31.10 -56.37 -4.28
CA ALA A 705 30.03 -56.67 -3.31
C ALA A 705 30.24 -57.58 -2.10
N ALA A 706 29.87 -57.07 -0.92
CA ALA A 706 29.27 -57.85 0.15
C ALA A 706 28.11 -57.08 0.80
N MET A 707 27.06 -57.84 1.07
CA MET A 707 25.67 -57.46 1.26
C MET A 707 25.30 -57.50 2.75
N MET A 708 24.51 -56.53 3.19
CA MET A 708 23.71 -56.56 4.42
C MET A 708 22.67 -57.68 4.37
N ALA A 709 22.44 -58.39 5.49
CA ALA A 709 21.21 -59.18 5.67
C ALA A 709 20.86 -59.39 7.15
N LYS A 710 19.66 -58.93 7.54
CA LYS A 710 18.54 -59.69 8.18
C LYS A 710 17.51 -58.65 8.69
N ILE A 711 16.35 -58.39 8.07
CA ILE A 711 15.13 -59.21 7.77
C ILE A 711 14.46 -59.72 9.06
N PHE A 712 13.15 -59.62 9.34
CA PHE A 712 11.96 -58.90 8.83
C PHE A 712 10.73 -59.46 9.62
N ILE A 713 9.52 -58.96 9.30
CA ILE A 713 8.13 -59.51 9.46
C ILE A 713 7.29 -58.60 10.38
N VAL A 714 6.32 -57.76 9.95
CA VAL A 714 5.22 -57.73 8.94
C VAL A 714 3.85 -58.06 9.55
N LEU A 715 2.86 -57.22 9.17
CA LEU A 715 1.43 -57.43 8.84
C LEU A 715 0.55 -56.39 9.55
N PHE A 716 -0.53 -55.84 9.02
CA PHE A 716 -1.10 -55.55 7.68
C PHE A 716 -2.32 -54.64 7.98
N CYS A 717 -2.81 -53.91 6.98
CA CYS A 717 -3.90 -52.92 7.00
C CYS A 717 -5.17 -53.22 7.82
N MET A 718 -5.72 -52.18 8.47
CA MET A 718 -7.08 -51.65 8.26
C MET A 718 -7.03 -50.12 8.34
#